data_AF-A0A6P6GA56-F1
#
_entry.id   AF-A0A6P6GA56-F1
#
_cell.length_a   1.000
_cell.length_b   1.000
_cell.length_c   1.000
_cell.angle_alpha   90.00
_cell.angle_beta   90.00
_cell.angle_gamma   90.00
#
_symmetry.space_group_name_H-M   'P 1'
#
loop_
_entity.id
_entity.type
_entity.pdbx_description
1 polymer ?
#
loop_
_entity_poly.entity_id
_entity_poly.type
_entity_poly.pdbx_seq_one_letter_code
_entity_poly.pdbx_strand_id
1 'polypeptide(L)'
;MATLHSSFSFPSFSLSLKKLINPSPKPTSASFSSFLIYSANLNRLPAMNSGSVPQQPVRSASSTVYKVPDMETDQMDRVAEQAFQRYSSSSANRSGNGVAIVWFRNDLRVLDNEVLYKAWISSQAVLPVYCIDPRLFGTTYYFGFPKTGALRAQFLMECLADLKKNLMKNGLNLLIQHGKPEEILPSLAKTFGAHTVYAQKETCSEELNVERLVRKSLKQVVLQSSPEQPNRNLQAVEAKSTIRGCVRIPKSLGPPPSIDDWGSIPSVDQFGLHLQNVSKGMKFIGGESAALSRVHEYFWKKDLLKIYKDTRNGMLGPDYSTKFSTWLGSGSLSPRFIHEEVKRYESERLANNSTYWVLFELIWRDYFRFLSIKYGNSLFHLGGPRKVELRWSQDKNLFESWRDGHTGYPLIDANMIELSTTGFMSNRGRQIVCSFLVRDMGIDWRMGAEWFETCLLDYDPCSNYGNWTYGAGVGNDPREDRYFSNPKQLAIACGESSPSHLVLLGFVNRTLDSIKRNIAQIFANVFCSQTNNAVDARTCGNADLLPFKLEDFMTKFGEKYQLSAEDWFSENKNLNDKQDPHAVFNVLDVMLKDNLERLKMMRESISLANMNCQRWTFEANYLETAEIIKDLCLYGKLGTALWLRRKLMQKGVVFDVFTHNYLMNGLCKTGDLDKADELIKEMSEQGPSPNCATYNTFINGYCLINNVDKVLDLFSTMANKGIKPNRVTCNILVHALCKKGHLEDAKKHLEEILDDDNDKTASDKIISSTILMDGYFKNGKMVQAKSVWDNVVQMDTQVDVVAYNVLINGFCSSQEIHLAFGYFCEMIKRGLLPDVFTYNTLISGLCKIGKFDEASYIHGIMSKIGIIPDQMSYKSLIQGLCINGVVVRANELLLGMLEKSMVPEPLIWNLIIDCYGRCGNLGKAFSTKNQMLIYGVKPNVYTYNALIYAQVKEGNITNAVSLKQEMHSYGLLPDVVTYNLLIGAACNSQNIEWALHLLDEMLMLGCEPDIITYTELIRGHCIKDNMKEAEELLRKMHNSGMPIDDVPYKILVKKYCKMRKPDKVFDLYYKWMERKRA
;
A
#
# COMPACT_ATOMS: atom_id res chain seq x y z
N MET A 1 -18.33 -22.85 33.04
CA MET A 1 -19.27 -22.73 34.17
C MET A 1 -19.25 -21.30 34.69
N ALA A 2 -20.41 -20.82 35.17
CA ALA A 2 -20.71 -19.52 35.78
C ALA A 2 -20.90 -18.31 34.84
N THR A 3 -22.19 -18.10 34.55
CA THR A 3 -22.89 -16.90 34.07
C THR A 3 -22.73 -15.68 34.99
N LEU A 4 -22.71 -14.46 34.42
CA LEU A 4 -23.22 -13.25 35.08
C LEU A 4 -23.69 -12.23 34.03
N HIS A 5 -25.02 -12.12 33.91
CA HIS A 5 -25.73 -11.00 33.30
C HIS A 5 -25.64 -9.79 34.23
N SER A 6 -25.36 -8.60 33.70
CA SER A 6 -25.91 -7.36 34.26
C SER A 6 -26.05 -6.29 33.18
N SER A 7 -27.27 -5.77 33.14
CA SER A 7 -27.81 -4.69 32.33
C SER A 7 -27.47 -3.33 32.95
N PHE A 8 -26.91 -2.40 32.18
CA PHE A 8 -26.91 -0.98 32.55
C PHE A 8 -27.12 -0.08 31.32
N SER A 9 -28.18 0.71 31.41
CA SER A 9 -28.62 1.76 30.49
C SER A 9 -27.81 3.04 30.69
N PHE A 10 -27.39 3.68 29.60
CA PHE A 10 -26.78 5.02 29.61
C PHE A 10 -27.74 6.09 29.05
N PRO A 11 -27.77 7.30 29.63
CA PRO A 11 -28.59 8.42 29.17
C PRO A 11 -27.93 9.22 28.04
N SER A 12 -28.78 9.73 27.15
CA SER A 12 -28.45 10.55 25.98
C SER A 12 -28.07 11.99 26.35
N PHE A 13 -26.92 12.47 25.88
CA PHE A 13 -26.60 13.90 25.82
C PHE A 13 -26.73 14.39 24.37
N SER A 14 -27.71 15.26 24.13
CA SER A 14 -27.89 15.99 22.88
C SER A 14 -27.20 17.35 22.97
N LEU A 15 -26.28 17.63 22.05
CA LEU A 15 -25.77 18.98 21.85
C LEU A 15 -26.08 19.44 20.42
N SER A 16 -26.92 20.47 20.38
CA SER A 16 -27.41 21.20 19.22
C SER A 16 -26.33 22.09 18.62
N LEU A 17 -26.19 22.08 17.30
CA LEU A 17 -25.69 23.26 16.56
C LEU A 17 -26.41 23.37 15.21
N LYS A 18 -27.39 24.28 15.21
CA LYS A 18 -28.04 24.85 14.02
C LYS A 18 -27.27 26.10 13.58
N LYS A 19 -27.39 26.38 12.28
CA LYS A 19 -27.14 27.63 11.53
C LYS A 19 -25.74 27.80 10.92
N LEU A 20 -25.67 27.63 9.60
CA LEU A 20 -25.62 28.76 8.66
C LEU A 20 -26.10 28.28 7.28
N ILE A 21 -27.03 29.05 6.70
CA ILE A 21 -27.72 28.84 5.43
C ILE A 21 -27.44 30.08 4.56
N ASN A 22 -27.41 29.86 3.23
CA ASN A 22 -27.60 30.79 2.08
C ASN A 22 -26.34 31.39 1.40
N PRO A 23 -26.42 31.76 0.09
CA PRO A 23 -26.76 30.90 -1.05
C PRO A 23 -25.88 31.17 -2.32
N SER A 24 -25.99 30.28 -3.32
CA SER A 24 -25.78 30.41 -4.79
C SER A 24 -25.06 31.62 -5.43
N PRO A 25 -24.48 31.39 -6.63
CA PRO A 25 -25.02 32.04 -7.84
C PRO A 25 -25.39 31.07 -8.98
N LYS A 26 -26.34 31.51 -9.81
CA LYS A 26 -26.94 30.83 -10.97
C LYS A 26 -25.97 30.70 -12.17
N PRO A 27 -26.23 29.75 -13.09
CA PRO A 27 -25.46 29.55 -14.31
C PRO A 27 -25.90 30.50 -15.43
N THR A 28 -24.93 30.97 -16.22
CA THR A 28 -25.14 31.68 -17.48
C THR A 28 -25.21 30.71 -18.65
N SER A 29 -26.16 30.99 -19.53
CA SER A 29 -26.56 30.34 -20.78
C SER A 29 -25.51 30.35 -21.89
N ALA A 30 -25.34 29.22 -22.59
CA ALA A 30 -24.92 29.16 -24.00
C ALA A 30 -25.28 27.75 -24.54
N SER A 31 -26.42 27.63 -25.23
CA SER A 31 -26.54 27.50 -26.70
C SER A 31 -26.11 26.12 -27.25
N PHE A 32 -27.14 25.31 -27.53
CA PHE A 32 -27.13 24.18 -28.45
C PHE A 32 -26.67 24.62 -29.85
N SER A 33 -25.69 23.92 -30.42
CA SER A 33 -25.61 23.69 -31.87
C SER A 33 -24.50 22.69 -32.23
N SER A 34 -24.77 21.95 -33.31
CA SER A 34 -23.87 21.13 -34.15
C SER A 34 -23.38 19.77 -33.63
N PHE A 35 -24.26 18.78 -33.82
CA PHE A 35 -23.92 17.43 -34.28
C PHE A 35 -23.24 17.45 -35.68
N LEU A 36 -22.54 16.35 -35.98
CA LEU A 36 -21.96 15.90 -37.26
C LEU A 36 -20.57 16.47 -37.61
N ILE A 37 -19.56 15.59 -37.63
CA ILE A 37 -18.85 15.07 -38.82
C ILE A 37 -17.65 14.25 -38.30
N TYR A 38 -17.62 12.94 -38.59
CA TYR A 38 -16.48 12.22 -39.21
C TYR A 38 -16.66 10.70 -39.09
N SER A 39 -17.33 10.14 -40.09
CA SER A 39 -17.22 8.74 -40.52
C SER A 39 -16.53 8.75 -41.88
N ALA A 40 -15.33 8.20 -42.02
CA ALA A 40 -14.78 7.61 -43.25
C ALA A 40 -13.28 7.30 -43.10
N ASN A 41 -12.90 6.03 -43.20
CA ASN A 41 -11.96 5.49 -44.20
C ASN A 41 -11.43 4.12 -43.79
N LEU A 42 -12.20 3.09 -44.15
CA LEU A 42 -11.74 1.73 -44.38
C LEU A 42 -11.71 1.55 -45.90
N ASN A 43 -10.52 1.30 -46.48
CA ASN A 43 -10.27 0.44 -47.64
C ASN A 43 -8.88 0.71 -48.23
N ARG A 44 -8.00 -0.29 -48.16
CA ARG A 44 -7.10 -0.72 -49.27
C ARG A 44 -6.28 -1.94 -48.83
N LEU A 45 -6.63 -3.09 -49.36
CA LEU A 45 -5.76 -4.27 -49.52
C LEU A 45 -4.98 -4.13 -50.84
N PRO A 46 -3.86 -4.85 -50.97
CA PRO A 46 -3.64 -5.60 -52.20
C PRO A 46 -3.28 -7.08 -51.94
N ALA A 47 -3.74 -7.92 -52.86
CA ALA A 47 -3.52 -9.35 -52.95
C ALA A 47 -2.18 -9.68 -53.64
N MET A 48 -1.52 -10.79 -53.27
CA MET A 48 -0.69 -11.59 -54.19
C MET A 48 -0.63 -13.07 -53.79
N ASN A 49 -0.37 -13.87 -54.82
CA ASN A 49 -0.72 -15.27 -55.06
C ASN A 49 0.15 -16.37 -54.41
N SER A 50 -0.53 -17.50 -54.18
CA SER A 50 -0.18 -18.93 -54.34
C SER A 50 1.29 -19.41 -54.38
N GLY A 51 1.61 -20.31 -53.45
CA GLY A 51 2.67 -21.31 -53.55
C GLY A 51 2.41 -22.48 -52.59
N SER A 52 2.45 -23.71 -53.08
CA SER A 52 1.98 -24.93 -52.43
C SER A 52 3.10 -25.82 -51.86
N VAL A 53 2.78 -26.55 -50.77
CA VAL A 53 3.38 -27.81 -50.23
C VAL A 53 4.60 -27.66 -49.28
N PRO A 54 4.83 -28.50 -48.23
CA PRO A 54 4.08 -29.65 -47.67
C PRO A 54 3.68 -29.55 -46.18
N GLN A 55 2.73 -30.41 -45.79
CA GLN A 55 2.24 -30.65 -44.43
C GLN A 55 3.26 -31.37 -43.53
N GLN A 56 3.46 -30.86 -42.31
CA GLN A 56 3.75 -31.64 -41.09
C GLN A 56 3.07 -30.98 -39.87
N PRO A 57 2.67 -31.73 -38.83
CA PRO A 57 1.50 -31.42 -38.01
C PRO A 57 1.83 -30.42 -36.89
N VAL A 58 1.35 -29.19 -37.03
CA VAL A 58 1.25 -28.26 -35.91
C VAL A 58 -0.11 -28.47 -35.24
N ARG A 59 -0.09 -28.94 -33.98
CA ARG A 59 -1.29 -29.01 -33.13
C ARG A 59 -1.89 -27.60 -33.02
N SER A 60 -3.11 -27.45 -33.51
CA SER A 60 -3.90 -26.23 -33.40
C SER A 60 -4.27 -25.95 -31.94
N ALA A 61 -3.78 -24.83 -31.40
CA ALA A 61 -4.39 -24.24 -30.21
C ALA A 61 -5.72 -23.59 -30.66
N SER A 62 -6.82 -24.32 -30.47
CA SER A 62 -8.20 -23.83 -30.63
C SER A 62 -8.40 -22.51 -29.89
N SER A 63 -8.71 -21.42 -30.63
CA SER A 63 -9.20 -20.16 -30.05
C SER A 63 -10.57 -20.41 -29.43
N THR A 64 -10.61 -20.63 -28.12
CA THR A 64 -11.83 -21.08 -27.43
C THR A 64 -12.45 -19.93 -26.65
N VAL A 65 -13.70 -19.59 -26.97
CA VAL A 65 -14.55 -18.70 -26.16
C VAL A 65 -15.19 -19.52 -25.06
N TYR A 66 -15.08 -19.10 -23.80
CA TYR A 66 -15.67 -19.79 -22.65
C TYR A 66 -17.02 -19.16 -22.28
N LYS A 67 -18.08 -19.96 -22.13
CA LYS A 67 -19.39 -19.46 -21.66
C LYS A 67 -19.49 -19.68 -20.14
N VAL A 68 -20.01 -18.68 -19.40
CA VAL A 68 -20.05 -18.75 -17.93
C VAL A 68 -21.14 -19.68 -17.40
N PRO A 69 -22.26 -19.85 -18.11
CA PRO A 69 -23.04 -21.07 -18.05
C PRO A 69 -22.62 -21.96 -19.22
N ASP A 70 -21.93 -23.08 -18.95
CA ASP A 70 -21.70 -24.15 -19.95
C ASP A 70 -22.98 -25.00 -20.16
N MET A 71 -24.15 -24.39 -19.93
CA MET A 71 -25.45 -25.03 -19.90
C MET A 71 -26.32 -24.49 -21.02
N GLU A 72 -27.00 -25.38 -21.73
CA GLU A 72 -28.03 -24.99 -22.68
C GLU A 72 -29.20 -24.30 -21.98
N THR A 73 -29.91 -23.43 -22.69
CA THR A 73 -31.02 -22.63 -22.16
C THR A 73 -32.05 -23.48 -21.39
N ASP A 74 -32.39 -24.67 -21.89
CA ASP A 74 -33.32 -25.58 -21.23
C ASP A 74 -32.80 -26.13 -19.90
N GLN A 75 -31.49 -26.35 -19.80
CA GLN A 75 -30.87 -26.80 -18.55
C GLN A 75 -30.87 -25.67 -17.52
N MET A 76 -30.60 -24.43 -17.97
CA MET A 76 -30.63 -23.26 -17.11
C MET A 76 -32.02 -23.03 -16.52
N ASP A 77 -33.05 -23.14 -17.37
CA ASP A 77 -34.45 -23.04 -16.95
C ASP A 77 -34.82 -24.09 -15.90
N ARG A 78 -34.33 -25.33 -16.04
CA ARG A 78 -34.57 -26.39 -15.03
C ARG A 78 -33.92 -26.07 -13.69
N VAL A 79 -32.68 -25.55 -13.69
CA VAL A 79 -31.99 -25.15 -12.45
C VAL A 79 -32.74 -23.99 -11.78
N ALA A 80 -33.16 -22.99 -12.58
CA ALA A 80 -33.92 -21.87 -12.09
C ALA A 80 -35.25 -22.31 -11.44
N GLU A 81 -35.97 -23.23 -12.10
CA GLU A 81 -37.22 -23.79 -11.58
C GLU A 81 -37.01 -24.56 -10.26
N GLN A 82 -35.96 -25.38 -10.17
CA GLN A 82 -35.62 -26.10 -8.93
C GLN A 82 -35.28 -25.15 -7.79
N ALA A 83 -34.52 -24.09 -8.07
CA ALA A 83 -34.24 -23.05 -7.07
C ALA A 83 -35.54 -22.34 -6.67
N PHE A 84 -36.38 -21.95 -7.64
CA PHE A 84 -37.66 -21.30 -7.36
C PHE A 84 -38.54 -22.17 -6.46
N GLN A 85 -38.68 -23.47 -6.74
CA GLN A 85 -39.45 -24.39 -5.90
C GLN A 85 -38.91 -24.50 -4.47
N ARG A 86 -37.58 -24.51 -4.30
CA ARG A 86 -36.93 -24.57 -2.98
C ARG A 86 -37.13 -23.28 -2.16
N TYR A 87 -37.16 -22.14 -2.85
CA TYR A 87 -37.23 -20.82 -2.23
C TYR A 87 -38.62 -20.15 -2.29
N SER A 88 -39.64 -20.90 -2.70
CA SER A 88 -41.04 -20.46 -2.70
C SER A 88 -41.80 -20.89 -1.46
N SER A 89 -42.86 -20.15 -1.10
CA SER A 89 -43.80 -20.51 -0.03
C SER A 89 -45.14 -20.99 -0.59
N SER A 90 -45.70 -22.06 -0.01
CA SER A 90 -47.05 -22.54 -0.28
C SER A 90 -48.12 -21.97 0.66
N SER A 91 -47.73 -21.26 1.72
CA SER A 91 -48.60 -20.82 2.83
C SER A 91 -48.82 -19.30 2.88
N ALA A 92 -48.47 -18.56 1.82
CA ALA A 92 -48.59 -17.11 1.81
C ALA A 92 -50.03 -16.66 1.53
N ASN A 93 -50.63 -15.92 2.47
CA ASN A 93 -51.96 -15.32 2.31
C ASN A 93 -51.85 -13.89 1.77
N ARG A 94 -52.72 -13.54 0.82
CA ARG A 94 -52.83 -12.21 0.22
C ARG A 94 -53.96 -11.43 0.89
N SER A 95 -53.69 -10.25 1.44
CA SER A 95 -54.66 -9.48 2.24
C SER A 95 -54.89 -8.03 1.79
N GLY A 96 -54.19 -7.60 0.73
CA GLY A 96 -54.24 -6.23 0.24
C GLY A 96 -55.29 -5.98 -0.85
N ASN A 97 -55.66 -4.70 -1.01
CA ASN A 97 -56.65 -4.22 -1.97
C ASN A 97 -56.00 -3.24 -2.98
N GLY A 98 -56.61 -3.09 -4.17
CA GLY A 98 -56.15 -2.14 -5.18
C GLY A 98 -54.90 -2.59 -5.94
N VAL A 99 -54.29 -1.66 -6.69
CA VAL A 99 -53.11 -1.92 -7.52
C VAL A 99 -51.85 -1.36 -6.86
N ALA A 100 -50.76 -2.12 -6.83
CA ALA A 100 -49.43 -1.63 -6.48
C ALA A 100 -48.51 -1.68 -7.70
N ILE A 101 -47.67 -0.66 -7.88
CA ILE A 101 -46.63 -0.65 -8.91
C ILE A 101 -45.31 -1.10 -8.28
N VAL A 102 -44.60 -2.01 -8.94
CA VAL A 102 -43.22 -2.37 -8.59
C VAL A 102 -42.30 -1.80 -9.65
N TRP A 103 -41.56 -0.76 -9.30
CA TRP A 103 -40.53 -0.17 -10.15
C TRP A 103 -39.22 -0.94 -9.98
N PHE A 104 -38.93 -1.82 -10.94
CA PHE A 104 -37.67 -2.56 -11.02
C PHE A 104 -36.53 -1.62 -11.43
N ARG A 105 -35.38 -1.76 -10.76
CA ARG A 105 -34.14 -1.02 -11.07
C ARG A 105 -32.99 -1.98 -11.30
N ASN A 106 -32.10 -2.12 -10.33
CA ASN A 106 -30.99 -3.05 -10.34
C ASN A 106 -31.31 -4.34 -9.56
N ASP A 107 -32.59 -4.66 -9.36
CA ASP A 107 -33.07 -5.85 -8.65
C ASP A 107 -33.82 -6.79 -9.61
N LEU A 108 -33.18 -7.08 -10.76
CA LEU A 108 -33.78 -7.75 -11.92
C LEU A 108 -33.92 -9.27 -11.73
N ARG A 109 -34.68 -9.66 -10.72
CA ARG A 109 -35.00 -11.06 -10.38
C ARG A 109 -36.38 -11.18 -9.71
N VAL A 110 -36.95 -12.39 -9.75
CA VAL A 110 -38.17 -12.72 -9.01
C VAL A 110 -37.84 -13.30 -7.63
N LEU A 111 -36.87 -14.22 -7.56
CA LEU A 111 -36.49 -14.94 -6.34
C LEU A 111 -35.86 -14.00 -5.31
N ASP A 112 -36.28 -14.13 -4.05
CA ASP A 112 -35.79 -13.27 -2.96
C ASP A 112 -35.96 -11.76 -3.24
N ASN A 113 -37.00 -11.35 -3.97
CA ASN A 113 -37.32 -9.94 -4.19
C ASN A 113 -38.29 -9.42 -3.10
N GLU A 114 -37.72 -8.69 -2.13
CA GLU A 114 -38.48 -8.15 -0.97
C GLU A 114 -39.52 -7.10 -1.39
N VAL A 115 -39.21 -6.31 -2.41
CA VAL A 115 -40.06 -5.23 -2.92
C VAL A 115 -41.29 -5.82 -3.62
N LEU A 116 -41.06 -6.83 -4.47
CA LEU A 116 -42.11 -7.58 -5.15
C LEU A 116 -43.03 -8.28 -4.15
N TYR A 117 -42.46 -8.94 -3.13
CA TYR A 117 -43.24 -9.61 -2.08
C TYR A 117 -44.11 -8.63 -1.28
N LYS A 118 -43.54 -7.49 -0.88
CA LYS A 118 -44.27 -6.42 -0.16
C LYS A 118 -45.39 -5.83 -1.00
N ALA A 119 -45.16 -5.59 -2.28
CA ALA A 119 -46.21 -5.13 -3.19
C ALA A 119 -47.33 -6.18 -3.29
N TRP A 120 -46.97 -7.46 -3.49
CA TRP A 120 -47.93 -8.56 -3.63
C TRP A 120 -48.81 -8.76 -2.40
N ILE A 121 -48.25 -8.73 -1.19
CA ILE A 121 -49.06 -8.90 0.05
C ILE A 121 -49.98 -7.71 0.29
N SER A 122 -49.56 -6.50 -0.11
CA SER A 122 -50.28 -5.24 0.14
C SER A 122 -51.34 -4.86 -0.89
N SER A 123 -51.45 -5.60 -2.02
CA SER A 123 -52.32 -5.23 -3.15
C SER A 123 -53.06 -6.41 -3.76
N GLN A 124 -54.18 -6.15 -4.44
CA GLN A 124 -54.95 -7.15 -5.20
C GLN A 124 -54.38 -7.41 -6.59
N ALA A 125 -53.67 -6.45 -7.18
CA ALA A 125 -52.92 -6.63 -8.43
C ALA A 125 -51.57 -5.91 -8.35
N VAL A 126 -50.54 -6.52 -8.92
CA VAL A 126 -49.20 -5.93 -8.98
C VAL A 126 -48.88 -5.60 -10.42
N LEU A 127 -48.37 -4.40 -10.67
CA LEU A 127 -47.86 -3.96 -11.97
C LEU A 127 -46.33 -3.81 -11.91
N PRO A 128 -45.57 -4.82 -12.37
CA PRO A 128 -44.14 -4.70 -12.61
C PRO A 128 -43.84 -3.71 -13.73
N VAL A 129 -43.00 -2.72 -13.45
CA VAL A 129 -42.60 -1.69 -14.42
C VAL A 129 -41.08 -1.56 -14.44
N TYR A 130 -40.50 -1.52 -15.64
CA TYR A 130 -39.13 -1.09 -15.85
C TYR A 130 -39.10 0.11 -16.80
N CYS A 131 -38.41 1.18 -16.38
CA CYS A 131 -38.22 2.37 -17.19
C CYS A 131 -36.83 2.35 -17.81
N ILE A 132 -36.75 2.31 -19.14
CA ILE A 132 -35.51 2.52 -19.87
C ILE A 132 -35.21 4.02 -19.84
N ASP A 133 -34.49 4.41 -18.80
CA ASP A 133 -34.15 5.79 -18.51
C ASP A 133 -33.06 6.29 -19.47
N PRO A 134 -33.31 7.35 -20.27
CA PRO A 134 -32.31 7.91 -21.18
C PRO A 134 -30.99 8.29 -20.49
N ARG A 135 -31.02 8.58 -19.18
CA ARG A 135 -29.82 8.91 -18.39
C ARG A 135 -28.82 7.75 -18.30
N LEU A 136 -29.26 6.50 -18.46
CA LEU A 136 -28.37 5.32 -18.47
C LEU A 136 -27.47 5.28 -19.70
N PHE A 137 -27.90 5.91 -20.79
CA PHE A 137 -27.18 5.98 -22.07
C PHE A 137 -26.62 7.38 -22.36
N GLY A 138 -26.60 8.25 -21.33
CA GLY A 138 -25.94 9.56 -21.39
C GLY A 138 -24.43 9.46 -21.17
N THR A 139 -23.83 10.56 -20.76
CA THR A 139 -22.39 10.67 -20.49
C THR A 139 -22.08 10.76 -19.00
N THR A 140 -20.89 10.32 -18.60
CA THR A 140 -20.35 10.48 -17.25
C THR A 140 -20.09 11.96 -16.93
N TYR A 141 -19.98 12.28 -15.64
CA TYR A 141 -20.05 13.66 -15.15
C TYR A 141 -18.77 14.47 -15.43
N TYR A 142 -17.58 13.90 -15.20
CA TYR A 142 -16.32 14.64 -15.28
C TYR A 142 -15.68 14.60 -16.67
N PHE A 143 -15.67 13.45 -17.33
CA PHE A 143 -14.93 13.25 -18.59
C PHE A 143 -15.81 12.96 -19.80
N GLY A 144 -17.12 12.82 -19.60
CA GLY A 144 -18.07 12.69 -20.71
C GLY A 144 -18.02 11.35 -21.45
N PHE A 145 -17.54 10.28 -20.81
CA PHE A 145 -17.57 8.93 -21.40
C PHE A 145 -19.02 8.41 -21.47
N PRO A 146 -19.38 7.52 -22.41
CA PRO A 146 -20.69 6.89 -22.40
C PRO A 146 -20.90 6.11 -21.11
N LYS A 147 -22.03 6.28 -20.41
CA LYS A 147 -22.25 5.57 -19.14
C LYS A 147 -22.47 4.06 -19.31
N THR A 148 -23.01 3.66 -20.46
CA THR A 148 -23.30 2.25 -20.75
C THR A 148 -22.75 1.89 -22.14
N GLY A 149 -21.73 1.04 -22.19
CA GLY A 149 -21.21 0.48 -23.44
C GLY A 149 -22.08 -0.66 -24.00
N ALA A 150 -21.77 -1.08 -25.23
CA ALA A 150 -22.58 -2.08 -25.97
C ALA A 150 -22.75 -3.42 -25.23
N LEU A 151 -21.68 -3.96 -24.64
CA LEU A 151 -21.72 -5.23 -23.89
C LEU A 151 -22.60 -5.12 -22.64
N ARG A 152 -22.50 -4.02 -21.90
CA ARG A 152 -23.31 -3.76 -20.72
C ARG A 152 -24.78 -3.53 -21.08
N ALA A 153 -25.06 -2.80 -22.17
CA ALA A 153 -26.40 -2.63 -22.70
C ALA A 153 -27.02 -3.98 -23.09
N GLN A 154 -26.27 -4.83 -23.80
CA GLN A 154 -26.71 -6.18 -24.15
C GLN A 154 -27.05 -7.00 -22.90
N PHE A 155 -26.13 -7.04 -21.93
CA PHE A 155 -26.34 -7.78 -20.68
C PHE A 155 -27.58 -7.31 -19.92
N LEU A 156 -27.85 -6.00 -19.91
CA LEU A 156 -29.08 -5.45 -19.34
C LEU A 156 -30.34 -5.90 -20.09
N MET A 157 -30.33 -5.89 -21.43
CA MET A 157 -31.46 -6.36 -22.23
C MET A 157 -31.73 -7.85 -22.01
N GLU A 158 -30.67 -8.67 -21.89
CA GLU A 158 -30.77 -10.08 -21.52
C GLU A 158 -31.37 -10.28 -20.11
N CYS A 159 -30.94 -9.47 -19.13
CA CYS A 159 -31.53 -9.44 -17.79
C CYS A 159 -33.03 -9.10 -17.82
N LEU A 160 -33.44 -8.11 -18.61
CA LEU A 160 -34.85 -7.71 -18.74
C LEU A 160 -35.70 -8.79 -19.41
N ALA A 161 -35.16 -9.45 -20.44
CA ALA A 161 -35.83 -10.54 -21.13
C ALA A 161 -36.07 -11.73 -20.20
N ASP A 162 -35.06 -12.11 -19.41
CA ASP A 162 -35.18 -13.18 -18.43
C ASP A 162 -36.12 -12.82 -17.28
N LEU A 163 -36.07 -11.57 -16.77
CA LEU A 163 -37.02 -11.08 -15.76
C LEU A 163 -38.47 -11.13 -16.27
N LYS A 164 -38.73 -10.64 -17.49
CA LYS A 164 -40.07 -10.68 -18.11
C LYS A 164 -40.56 -12.12 -18.23
N LYS A 165 -39.71 -13.02 -18.72
CA LYS A 165 -39.98 -14.45 -18.81
C LYS A 165 -40.32 -15.08 -17.45
N ASN A 166 -39.53 -14.79 -16.40
CA ASN A 166 -39.75 -15.34 -15.06
C ASN A 166 -41.00 -14.75 -14.38
N LEU A 167 -41.32 -13.48 -14.62
CA LEU A 167 -42.59 -12.89 -14.15
C LEU A 167 -43.80 -13.54 -14.85
N MET A 168 -43.73 -13.77 -16.17
CA MET A 168 -44.77 -14.47 -16.94
C MET A 168 -45.01 -15.90 -16.47
N LYS A 169 -43.95 -16.66 -16.18
CA LYS A 169 -44.06 -18.00 -15.59
C LYS A 169 -44.80 -17.99 -14.24
N ASN A 170 -44.72 -16.88 -13.50
CA ASN A 170 -45.33 -16.72 -12.17
C ASN A 170 -46.67 -15.94 -12.18
N GLY A 171 -47.26 -15.74 -13.36
CA GLY A 171 -48.59 -15.16 -13.52
C GLY A 171 -48.64 -13.64 -13.67
N LEU A 172 -47.50 -12.93 -13.69
CA LEU A 172 -47.40 -11.49 -13.95
C LEU A 172 -46.84 -11.21 -15.35
N ASN A 173 -46.61 -9.95 -15.69
CA ASN A 173 -45.84 -9.56 -16.88
C ASN A 173 -45.06 -8.27 -16.56
N LEU A 174 -44.04 -7.95 -17.35
CA LEU A 174 -43.20 -6.76 -17.18
C LEU A 174 -43.57 -5.69 -18.19
N LEU A 175 -44.04 -4.53 -17.70
CA LEU A 175 -44.27 -3.35 -18.52
C LEU A 175 -42.95 -2.61 -18.76
N ILE A 176 -42.50 -2.55 -20.00
CA ILE A 176 -41.30 -1.80 -20.41
C ILE A 176 -41.73 -0.43 -20.94
N GLN A 177 -41.18 0.64 -20.39
CA GLN A 177 -41.48 2.01 -20.83
C GLN A 177 -40.19 2.78 -21.11
N HIS A 178 -40.18 3.57 -22.19
CA HIS A 178 -39.04 4.40 -22.58
C HIS A 178 -39.24 5.83 -22.07
N GLY A 179 -38.31 6.33 -21.26
CA GLY A 179 -38.38 7.68 -20.72
C GLY A 179 -38.04 7.76 -19.23
N LYS A 180 -38.24 8.94 -18.65
CA LYS A 180 -37.87 9.21 -17.27
C LYS A 180 -38.88 8.63 -16.28
N PRO A 181 -38.44 7.90 -15.24
CA PRO A 181 -39.31 7.37 -14.19
C PRO A 181 -40.22 8.42 -13.54
N GLU A 182 -39.74 9.65 -13.35
CA GLU A 182 -40.50 10.75 -12.74
C GLU A 182 -41.65 11.30 -13.60
N GLU A 183 -41.72 10.90 -14.87
CA GLU A 183 -42.80 11.22 -15.81
C GLU A 183 -43.72 9.99 -15.99
N ILE A 184 -43.13 8.80 -16.14
CA ILE A 184 -43.85 7.54 -16.41
C ILE A 184 -44.61 7.05 -15.18
N LEU A 185 -43.96 6.91 -14.02
CA LEU A 185 -44.56 6.26 -12.85
C LEU A 185 -45.78 7.01 -12.29
N PRO A 186 -45.80 8.36 -12.22
CA PRO A 186 -47.00 9.09 -11.81
C PRO A 186 -48.16 8.94 -12.80
N SER A 187 -47.87 8.90 -14.11
CA SER A 187 -48.89 8.65 -15.14
C SER A 187 -49.52 7.27 -14.95
N LEU A 188 -48.69 6.23 -14.79
CA LEU A 188 -49.17 4.86 -14.53
C LEU A 188 -49.94 4.76 -13.20
N ALA A 189 -49.46 5.40 -12.14
CA ALA A 189 -50.15 5.41 -10.85
C ALA A 189 -51.53 6.04 -10.96
N LYS A 190 -51.70 7.10 -11.75
CA LYS A 190 -53.00 7.71 -12.05
C LYS A 190 -53.91 6.76 -12.84
N THR A 191 -53.40 6.18 -13.92
CA THR A 191 -54.17 5.34 -14.85
C THR A 191 -54.70 4.08 -14.18
N PHE A 192 -53.88 3.41 -13.37
CA PHE A 192 -54.26 2.17 -12.70
C PHE A 192 -54.81 2.36 -11.28
N GLY A 193 -54.98 3.60 -10.83
CA GLY A 193 -55.39 3.90 -9.46
C GLY A 193 -54.45 3.27 -8.41
N ALA A 194 -53.15 3.27 -8.68
CA ALA A 194 -52.19 2.56 -7.84
C ALA A 194 -52.01 3.28 -6.50
N HIS A 195 -52.16 2.54 -5.40
CA HIS A 195 -52.07 3.11 -4.05
C HIS A 195 -50.62 3.37 -3.63
N THR A 196 -49.68 2.53 -4.08
CA THR A 196 -48.26 2.62 -3.71
C THR A 196 -47.36 2.22 -4.89
N VAL A 197 -46.25 2.95 -5.05
CA VAL A 197 -45.12 2.57 -5.91
C VAL A 197 -43.99 2.05 -5.02
N TYR A 198 -43.65 0.79 -5.18
CA TYR A 198 -42.57 0.10 -4.47
C TYR A 198 -41.32 0.08 -5.35
N ALA A 199 -40.16 0.33 -4.74
CA ALA A 199 -38.86 0.19 -5.39
C ALA A 199 -37.82 -0.25 -4.35
N GLN A 200 -36.72 -0.85 -4.82
CA GLN A 200 -35.57 -1.11 -3.95
C GLN A 200 -35.01 0.22 -3.41
N LYS A 201 -34.15 0.19 -2.39
CA LYS A 201 -33.47 1.41 -1.89
C LYS A 201 -32.10 1.57 -2.55
N GLU A 202 -31.76 2.78 -2.99
CA GLU A 202 -30.43 3.15 -3.47
C GLU A 202 -29.69 4.06 -2.48
N THR A 203 -28.38 4.23 -2.68
CA THR A 203 -27.50 5.01 -1.79
C THR A 203 -26.71 6.11 -2.49
N CYS A 204 -26.51 6.04 -3.80
CA CYS A 204 -25.72 7.02 -4.55
C CYS A 204 -26.58 8.19 -5.06
N SER A 205 -25.94 9.32 -5.32
CA SER A 205 -26.63 10.61 -5.45
C SER A 205 -27.48 10.74 -6.70
N GLU A 206 -27.09 10.12 -7.81
CA GLU A 206 -27.90 10.13 -9.02
C GLU A 206 -29.20 9.36 -8.81
N GLU A 207 -29.15 8.15 -8.26
CA GLU A 207 -30.33 7.31 -8.05
C GLU A 207 -31.23 7.89 -6.96
N LEU A 208 -30.65 8.46 -5.90
CA LEU A 208 -31.39 9.21 -4.89
C LEU A 208 -32.07 10.46 -5.47
N ASN A 209 -31.45 11.12 -6.45
CA ASN A 209 -32.05 12.25 -7.14
C ASN A 209 -33.26 11.81 -7.99
N VAL A 210 -33.16 10.70 -8.72
CA VAL A 210 -34.31 10.12 -9.44
C VAL A 210 -35.42 9.75 -8.47
N GLU A 211 -35.12 9.08 -7.35
CA GLU A 211 -36.12 8.72 -6.34
C GLU A 211 -36.83 9.98 -5.78
N ARG A 212 -36.07 11.05 -5.53
CA ARG A 212 -36.62 12.33 -5.07
C ARG A 212 -37.55 12.96 -6.10
N LEU A 213 -37.20 12.91 -7.39
CA LEU A 213 -38.04 13.42 -8.48
C LEU A 213 -39.33 12.61 -8.63
N VAL A 214 -39.25 11.28 -8.64
CA VAL A 214 -40.41 10.37 -8.65
C VAL A 214 -41.33 10.65 -7.46
N ARG A 215 -40.77 10.74 -6.25
CA ARG A 215 -41.54 11.05 -5.03
C ARG A 215 -42.22 12.42 -5.10
N LYS A 216 -41.57 13.42 -5.70
CA LYS A 216 -42.15 14.75 -5.90
C LYS A 216 -43.33 14.70 -6.88
N SER A 217 -43.17 14.01 -8.01
CA SER A 217 -44.22 13.90 -9.02
C SER A 217 -45.42 13.05 -8.54
N LEU A 218 -45.18 11.96 -7.81
CA LEU A 218 -46.27 11.13 -7.25
C LEU A 218 -47.16 11.90 -6.26
N LYS A 219 -46.58 12.82 -5.46
CA LYS A 219 -47.34 13.69 -4.55
C LYS A 219 -48.30 14.65 -5.27
N GLN A 220 -48.06 14.94 -6.55
CA GLN A 220 -48.93 15.79 -7.35
C GLN A 220 -50.13 15.03 -7.93
N VAL A 221 -50.06 13.69 -7.94
CA VAL A 221 -51.08 12.81 -8.50
C VAL A 221 -51.98 12.19 -7.42
N VAL A 222 -51.45 11.99 -6.20
CA VAL A 222 -52.18 11.35 -5.10
C VAL A 222 -52.78 12.40 -4.15
N LEU A 223 -54.12 12.39 -3.99
CA LEU A 223 -54.84 13.12 -2.94
C LEU A 223 -54.71 12.36 -1.60
N GLN A 224 -54.06 13.01 -0.62
CA GLN A 224 -53.97 12.71 0.82
C GLN A 224 -53.91 11.24 1.29
N SER A 225 -52.73 10.81 1.75
CA SER A 225 -52.58 10.00 2.98
C SER A 225 -51.16 10.10 3.57
N SER A 226 -51.08 9.85 4.88
CA SER A 226 -50.11 10.29 5.89
C SER A 226 -48.59 10.20 5.62
N PRO A 227 -47.78 11.08 6.24
CA PRO A 227 -46.33 11.08 6.11
C PRO A 227 -45.68 10.06 7.04
N GLU A 228 -45.23 8.92 6.51
CA GLU A 228 -44.20 8.14 7.19
C GLU A 228 -42.82 8.74 6.91
N GLN A 229 -42.23 9.33 7.95
CA GLN A 229 -40.84 9.76 7.96
C GLN A 229 -39.93 8.53 7.95
N PRO A 230 -38.89 8.47 7.09
CA PRO A 230 -37.83 7.50 7.28
C PRO A 230 -36.98 7.95 8.47
N ASN A 231 -37.20 7.32 9.64
CA ASN A 231 -36.31 7.41 10.79
C ASN A 231 -34.88 7.10 10.34
N ARG A 232 -34.01 8.13 10.34
CA ARG A 232 -32.56 7.97 10.30
C ARG A 232 -32.06 8.03 11.74
N ASN A 233 -31.79 6.86 12.30
CA ASN A 233 -30.80 6.67 13.36
C ASN A 233 -30.01 5.41 13.00
N LEU A 234 -28.87 5.59 12.34
CA LEU A 234 -27.83 4.57 12.23
C LEU A 234 -26.57 5.16 12.86
N GLN A 235 -26.60 5.26 14.19
CA GLN A 235 -25.41 5.53 15.01
C GLN A 235 -24.97 4.32 15.81
N ALA A 236 -25.49 3.15 15.46
CA ALA A 236 -24.94 1.89 15.93
C ALA A 236 -24.88 0.93 14.74
N VAL A 237 -24.02 -0.07 14.88
CA VAL A 237 -23.98 -1.33 14.13
C VAL A 237 -22.87 -1.43 13.08
N GLU A 238 -21.71 -1.90 13.55
CA GLU A 238 -20.92 -2.90 12.81
C GLU A 238 -20.61 -4.15 13.66
N ALA A 239 -20.69 -4.08 15.00
CA ALA A 239 -20.42 -5.25 15.86
C ALA A 239 -21.60 -6.24 16.03
N LYS A 240 -22.81 -5.95 15.51
CA LYS A 240 -24.05 -6.73 15.81
C LYS A 240 -25.07 -6.85 14.66
N SER A 241 -24.66 -6.76 13.38
CA SER A 241 -25.60 -6.96 12.26
C SER A 241 -25.97 -8.42 12.10
N THR A 242 -27.27 -8.75 12.09
CA THR A 242 -27.78 -10.08 11.75
C THR A 242 -28.00 -10.20 10.23
N ILE A 243 -27.55 -11.32 9.64
CA ILE A 243 -27.79 -11.60 8.23
C ILE A 243 -29.28 -11.94 8.04
N ARG A 244 -29.96 -11.21 7.14
CA ARG A 244 -31.36 -11.46 6.81
C ARG A 244 -31.48 -12.69 5.92
N GLY A 245 -32.40 -13.60 6.24
CA GLY A 245 -32.74 -14.74 5.39
C GLY A 245 -33.45 -14.34 4.09
N CYS A 246 -33.52 -15.26 3.14
CA CYS A 246 -34.21 -15.07 1.87
C CYS A 246 -35.72 -14.91 2.09
N VAL A 247 -36.30 -13.96 1.37
CA VAL A 247 -37.76 -13.78 1.27
C VAL A 247 -38.34 -14.89 0.41
N ARG A 248 -39.33 -15.60 0.93
CA ARG A 248 -40.01 -16.70 0.24
C ARG A 248 -41.18 -16.16 -0.58
N ILE A 249 -41.05 -16.20 -1.91
CA ILE A 249 -42.06 -15.70 -2.86
C ILE A 249 -43.18 -16.76 -3.03
N PRO A 250 -44.46 -16.39 -3.19
CA PRO A 250 -45.51 -17.35 -3.51
C PRO A 250 -45.34 -17.95 -4.91
N LYS A 251 -45.84 -19.18 -5.11
CA LYS A 251 -45.76 -19.87 -6.43
C LYS A 251 -46.53 -19.17 -7.56
N SER A 252 -47.51 -18.34 -7.21
CA SER A 252 -48.25 -17.53 -8.17
C SER A 252 -48.38 -16.12 -7.61
N LEU A 253 -48.05 -15.12 -8.43
CA LEU A 253 -48.10 -13.71 -8.06
C LEU A 253 -49.42 -13.04 -8.49
N GLY A 254 -50.38 -13.82 -9.00
CA GLY A 254 -51.70 -13.37 -9.41
C GLY A 254 -51.69 -12.64 -10.76
N PRO A 255 -52.86 -12.41 -11.40
CA PRO A 255 -52.88 -11.77 -12.70
C PRO A 255 -52.48 -10.29 -12.58
N PRO A 256 -51.79 -9.73 -13.58
CA PRO A 256 -51.53 -8.30 -13.63
C PRO A 256 -52.81 -7.52 -13.96
N PRO A 257 -52.81 -6.19 -13.79
CA PRO A 257 -53.86 -5.33 -14.36
C PRO A 257 -53.98 -5.49 -15.88
N SER A 258 -55.17 -5.23 -16.43
CA SER A 258 -55.41 -5.25 -17.88
C SER A 258 -54.65 -4.12 -18.56
N ILE A 259 -53.77 -4.45 -19.50
CA ILE A 259 -52.91 -3.52 -20.24
C ILE A 259 -52.89 -3.93 -21.71
N ASP A 260 -53.14 -2.98 -22.61
CA ASP A 260 -53.18 -3.20 -24.06
C ASP A 260 -51.78 -3.37 -24.66
N ASP A 261 -50.81 -2.54 -24.22
CA ASP A 261 -49.42 -2.59 -24.67
C ASP A 261 -48.44 -2.74 -23.50
N TRP A 262 -47.72 -3.86 -23.48
CA TRP A 262 -46.72 -4.19 -22.47
C TRP A 262 -45.32 -3.60 -22.77
N GLY A 263 -45.17 -2.93 -23.90
CA GLY A 263 -43.89 -2.44 -24.39
C GLY A 263 -42.96 -3.58 -24.86
N SER A 264 -41.92 -3.17 -25.59
CA SER A 264 -40.90 -4.08 -26.12
C SER A 264 -39.53 -3.78 -25.51
N ILE A 265 -38.70 -4.81 -25.42
CA ILE A 265 -37.29 -4.65 -25.01
C ILE A 265 -36.52 -4.20 -26.27
N PRO A 266 -35.86 -3.04 -26.26
CA PRO A 266 -35.16 -2.52 -27.43
C PRO A 266 -33.92 -3.34 -27.76
N SER A 267 -33.52 -3.33 -29.04
CA SER A 267 -32.22 -3.84 -29.45
C SER A 267 -31.10 -2.85 -29.11
N VAL A 268 -29.87 -3.35 -28.96
CA VAL A 268 -28.70 -2.53 -28.61
C VAL A 268 -28.46 -1.43 -29.65
N ASP A 269 -28.72 -1.70 -30.93
CA ASP A 269 -28.55 -0.73 -32.02
C ASP A 269 -29.48 0.49 -31.89
N GLN A 270 -30.65 0.35 -31.23
CA GLN A 270 -31.57 1.48 -31.00
C GLN A 270 -30.97 2.55 -30.08
N PHE A 271 -29.91 2.22 -29.33
CA PHE A 271 -29.15 3.16 -28.50
C PHE A 271 -27.93 3.76 -29.23
N GLY A 272 -27.74 3.47 -30.52
CA GLY A 272 -26.55 3.88 -31.26
C GLY A 272 -25.28 3.14 -30.84
N LEU A 273 -25.43 1.96 -30.22
CA LEU A 273 -24.34 1.12 -29.75
C LEU A 273 -24.18 -0.09 -30.68
N HIS A 274 -22.94 -0.46 -31.00
CA HIS A 274 -22.65 -1.62 -31.85
C HIS A 274 -21.85 -2.68 -31.10
N LEU A 275 -22.31 -3.92 -31.21
CA LEU A 275 -21.64 -5.08 -30.64
C LEU A 275 -20.48 -5.52 -31.53
N GLN A 276 -19.30 -5.65 -30.95
CA GLN A 276 -18.16 -6.28 -31.63
C GLN A 276 -18.21 -7.79 -31.40
N ASN A 277 -17.95 -8.56 -32.46
CA ASN A 277 -17.83 -10.01 -32.35
C ASN A 277 -16.53 -10.37 -31.63
N VAL A 278 -16.67 -11.01 -30.47
CA VAL A 278 -15.55 -11.39 -29.62
C VAL A 278 -15.11 -12.81 -29.97
N SER A 279 -13.85 -12.97 -30.38
CA SER A 279 -13.28 -14.26 -30.76
C SER A 279 -12.54 -14.98 -29.62
N LYS A 280 -12.31 -14.31 -28.48
CA LYS A 280 -11.56 -14.82 -27.33
C LYS A 280 -12.09 -14.26 -26.01
N GLY A 281 -12.02 -15.05 -24.94
CA GLY A 281 -12.41 -14.61 -23.59
C GLY A 281 -13.73 -15.21 -23.12
N MET A 282 -14.23 -14.66 -22.01
CA MET A 282 -15.40 -15.16 -21.29
C MET A 282 -16.68 -14.44 -21.73
N LYS A 283 -17.71 -15.19 -22.15
CA LYS A 283 -19.02 -14.63 -22.55
C LYS A 283 -20.04 -14.81 -21.44
N PHE A 284 -20.54 -13.69 -20.92
CA PHE A 284 -21.60 -13.63 -19.92
C PHE A 284 -22.97 -13.59 -20.58
N ILE A 285 -23.97 -14.19 -19.92
CA ILE A 285 -25.38 -14.14 -20.28
C ILE A 285 -26.13 -13.49 -19.13
N GLY A 286 -26.92 -12.46 -19.42
CA GLY A 286 -27.75 -11.75 -18.44
C GLY A 286 -28.92 -12.57 -17.93
N GLY A 287 -29.40 -12.25 -16.73
CA GLY A 287 -30.62 -12.81 -16.15
C GLY A 287 -30.43 -13.64 -14.88
N GLU A 288 -31.54 -13.82 -14.16
CA GLU A 288 -31.65 -14.63 -12.95
C GLU A 288 -31.39 -16.11 -13.25
N SER A 289 -31.94 -16.63 -14.36
CA SER A 289 -31.77 -18.03 -14.76
C SER A 289 -30.29 -18.38 -15.00
N ALA A 290 -29.54 -17.46 -15.62
CA ALA A 290 -28.10 -17.61 -15.83
C ALA A 290 -27.31 -17.53 -14.52
N ALA A 291 -27.68 -16.62 -13.64
CA ALA A 291 -27.06 -16.48 -12.32
C ALA A 291 -27.21 -17.75 -11.47
N LEU A 292 -28.42 -18.28 -11.38
CA LEU A 292 -28.74 -19.50 -10.62
C LEU A 292 -28.02 -20.72 -11.20
N SER A 293 -27.93 -20.79 -12.53
CA SER A 293 -27.16 -21.83 -13.23
C SER A 293 -25.68 -21.77 -12.88
N ARG A 294 -25.08 -20.57 -12.81
CA ARG A 294 -23.67 -20.42 -12.40
C ARG A 294 -23.45 -20.80 -10.94
N VAL A 295 -24.37 -20.47 -10.04
CA VAL A 295 -24.29 -20.95 -8.63
C VAL A 295 -24.35 -22.47 -8.59
N HIS A 296 -25.29 -23.08 -9.30
CA HIS A 296 -25.41 -24.54 -9.38
C HIS A 296 -24.16 -25.20 -9.97
N GLU A 297 -23.65 -24.66 -11.06
CA GLU A 297 -22.45 -25.17 -11.73
C GLU A 297 -21.22 -25.08 -10.82
N TYR A 298 -20.97 -23.93 -10.22
CA TYR A 298 -19.77 -23.68 -9.42
C TYR A 298 -19.81 -24.39 -8.05
N PHE A 299 -20.94 -24.32 -7.34
CA PHE A 299 -21.07 -24.93 -6.01
C PHE A 299 -21.33 -26.42 -6.11
N TRP A 300 -22.27 -26.84 -6.95
CA TRP A 300 -22.85 -28.18 -6.86
C TRP A 300 -22.29 -29.14 -7.92
N LYS A 301 -22.19 -28.71 -9.18
CA LYS A 301 -21.71 -29.56 -10.29
C LYS A 301 -20.19 -29.75 -10.28
N LYS A 302 -19.43 -28.65 -10.28
CA LYS A 302 -17.95 -28.65 -10.32
C LYS A 302 -17.31 -28.69 -8.92
N ASP A 303 -18.10 -28.45 -7.87
CA ASP A 303 -17.66 -28.52 -6.48
C ASP A 303 -16.44 -27.63 -6.17
N LEU A 304 -16.39 -26.44 -6.77
CA LEU A 304 -15.24 -25.52 -6.70
C LEU A 304 -15.28 -24.61 -5.46
N LEU A 305 -16.39 -24.56 -4.74
CA LEU A 305 -16.52 -23.75 -3.53
C LEU A 305 -15.49 -24.17 -2.45
N LYS A 306 -15.19 -25.47 -2.32
CA LYS A 306 -14.22 -25.97 -1.32
C LYS A 306 -12.78 -25.46 -1.52
N ILE A 307 -12.40 -25.07 -2.74
CA ILE A 307 -11.05 -24.57 -3.07
C ILE A 307 -11.00 -23.07 -3.39
N TYR A 308 -12.11 -22.35 -3.20
CA TYR A 308 -12.23 -20.93 -3.59
C TYR A 308 -11.12 -20.03 -3.03
N LYS A 309 -10.68 -20.25 -1.77
CA LYS A 309 -9.60 -19.43 -1.17
C LYS A 309 -8.30 -19.52 -1.97
N ASP A 310 -8.00 -20.68 -2.52
CA ASP A 310 -6.74 -20.96 -3.20
C ASP A 310 -6.79 -20.51 -4.66
N THR A 311 -7.96 -20.60 -5.30
CA THR A 311 -8.14 -20.29 -6.72
C THR A 311 -8.49 -18.82 -7.01
N ARG A 312 -9.13 -18.11 -6.07
CA ARG A 312 -9.72 -16.76 -6.27
C ARG A 312 -8.82 -15.68 -6.86
N ASN A 313 -7.49 -15.85 -6.78
CA ASN A 313 -6.51 -14.90 -7.30
C ASN A 313 -6.00 -15.25 -8.71
N GLY A 314 -6.50 -16.33 -9.32
CA GLY A 314 -6.23 -16.62 -10.73
C GLY A 314 -6.76 -15.50 -11.65
N MET A 315 -6.32 -15.51 -12.90
CA MET A 315 -6.71 -14.52 -13.91
C MET A 315 -7.17 -15.14 -15.23
N LEU A 316 -7.02 -16.46 -15.41
CA LEU A 316 -7.35 -17.14 -16.66
C LEU A 316 -8.48 -18.14 -16.47
N GLY A 317 -9.46 -18.06 -17.37
CA GLY A 317 -10.58 -18.99 -17.43
C GLY A 317 -11.75 -18.68 -16.47
N PRO A 318 -12.85 -19.42 -16.59
CA PRO A 318 -14.07 -19.10 -15.85
C PRO A 318 -13.97 -19.47 -14.36
N ASP A 319 -13.20 -20.50 -14.01
CA ASP A 319 -13.38 -21.26 -12.77
C ASP A 319 -12.40 -20.93 -11.64
N TYR A 320 -11.46 -20.01 -11.85
CA TYR A 320 -10.62 -19.53 -10.76
C TYR A 320 -11.41 -18.75 -9.69
N SER A 321 -12.60 -18.24 -10.01
CA SER A 321 -13.48 -17.57 -9.05
C SER A 321 -14.95 -17.75 -9.43
N THR A 322 -15.86 -17.38 -8.52
CA THR A 322 -17.30 -17.58 -8.71
C THR A 322 -17.89 -16.80 -9.90
N LYS A 323 -17.35 -15.60 -10.17
CA LYS A 323 -17.85 -14.64 -11.16
C LYS A 323 -19.27 -14.14 -10.90
N PHE A 324 -19.75 -14.23 -9.65
CA PHE A 324 -21.10 -13.81 -9.26
C PHE A 324 -21.33 -12.29 -9.33
N SER A 325 -20.27 -11.47 -9.39
CA SER A 325 -20.40 -10.01 -9.34
C SER A 325 -21.26 -9.44 -10.48
N THR A 326 -21.21 -10.02 -11.67
CA THR A 326 -22.01 -9.59 -12.83
C THR A 326 -23.51 -9.60 -12.53
N TRP A 327 -24.02 -10.72 -12.01
CA TRP A 327 -25.44 -10.83 -11.63
C TRP A 327 -25.78 -10.17 -10.29
N LEU A 328 -24.81 -9.98 -9.40
CA LEU A 328 -25.00 -9.17 -8.19
C LEU A 328 -25.17 -7.68 -8.54
N GLY A 329 -24.45 -7.18 -9.55
CA GLY A 329 -24.53 -5.79 -10.02
C GLY A 329 -25.87 -5.43 -10.66
N SER A 330 -26.42 -6.32 -11.50
CA SER A 330 -27.78 -6.18 -12.06
C SER A 330 -28.89 -6.62 -11.09
N GLY A 331 -28.51 -7.19 -9.94
CA GLY A 331 -29.36 -7.81 -8.93
C GLY A 331 -30.22 -8.97 -9.43
N SER A 332 -29.83 -9.59 -10.55
CA SER A 332 -30.29 -10.90 -10.99
C SER A 332 -29.90 -12.02 -10.01
N LEU A 333 -28.93 -11.78 -9.13
CA LEU A 333 -28.55 -12.67 -8.03
C LEU A 333 -28.60 -11.93 -6.69
N SER A 334 -29.15 -12.57 -5.66
CA SER A 334 -29.20 -12.00 -4.32
C SER A 334 -27.99 -12.42 -3.46
N PRO A 335 -27.38 -11.50 -2.69
CA PRO A 335 -26.39 -11.89 -1.67
C PRO A 335 -26.99 -12.79 -0.57
N ARG A 336 -28.29 -12.67 -0.26
CA ARG A 336 -28.97 -13.55 0.71
C ARG A 336 -29.07 -14.98 0.19
N PHE A 337 -29.38 -15.13 -1.10
CA PHE A 337 -29.43 -16.43 -1.76
C PHE A 337 -28.05 -17.11 -1.76
N ILE A 338 -26.99 -16.38 -2.10
CA ILE A 338 -25.62 -16.93 -2.04
C ILE A 338 -25.29 -17.36 -0.61
N HIS A 339 -25.61 -16.55 0.39
CA HIS A 339 -25.38 -16.91 1.79
C HIS A 339 -26.12 -18.20 2.18
N GLU A 340 -27.41 -18.34 1.85
CA GLU A 340 -28.18 -19.56 2.15
C GLU A 340 -27.65 -20.78 1.38
N GLU A 341 -27.24 -20.64 0.12
CA GLU A 341 -26.63 -21.74 -0.64
C GLU A 341 -25.24 -22.13 -0.12
N VAL A 342 -24.44 -21.19 0.40
CA VAL A 342 -23.20 -21.52 1.12
C VAL A 342 -23.53 -22.29 2.39
N LYS A 343 -24.50 -21.85 3.20
CA LYS A 343 -24.92 -22.59 4.41
C LYS A 343 -25.44 -23.99 4.09
N ARG A 344 -26.18 -24.12 2.99
CA ARG A 344 -26.63 -25.42 2.47
C ARG A 344 -25.44 -26.30 2.07
N TYR A 345 -24.49 -25.75 1.32
CA TYR A 345 -23.25 -26.46 0.95
C TYR A 345 -22.45 -26.90 2.18
N GLU A 346 -22.30 -26.02 3.19
CA GLU A 346 -21.61 -26.33 4.44
C GLU A 346 -22.29 -27.49 5.19
N SER A 347 -23.63 -27.57 5.15
CA SER A 347 -24.41 -28.64 5.78
C SER A 347 -24.41 -29.96 5.01
N GLU A 348 -24.45 -29.91 3.68
CA GLU A 348 -24.56 -31.09 2.81
C GLU A 348 -23.20 -31.65 2.38
N ARG A 349 -22.14 -30.83 2.40
CA ARG A 349 -20.81 -31.18 1.92
C ARG A 349 -19.73 -30.84 2.94
N LEU A 350 -19.18 -29.62 2.88
CA LEU A 350 -18.00 -29.26 3.66
C LEU A 350 -18.03 -27.77 4.04
N ALA A 351 -17.77 -27.48 5.31
CA ALA A 351 -17.43 -26.15 5.79
C ALA A 351 -15.90 -26.01 5.92
N ASN A 352 -15.34 -24.96 5.34
CA ASN A 352 -13.90 -24.69 5.42
C ASN A 352 -13.58 -23.19 5.25
N ASN A 353 -12.29 -22.85 5.19
CA ASN A 353 -11.89 -21.47 4.95
C ASN A 353 -12.45 -20.91 3.63
N SER A 354 -12.53 -21.71 2.57
CA SER A 354 -13.02 -21.28 1.25
C SER A 354 -14.51 -20.90 1.27
N THR A 355 -15.34 -21.62 2.01
CA THR A 355 -16.77 -21.27 2.18
C THR A 355 -16.93 -19.93 2.91
N TYR A 356 -16.14 -19.71 3.98
CA TYR A 356 -16.08 -18.42 4.66
C TYR A 356 -15.63 -17.27 3.74
N TRP A 357 -14.61 -17.48 2.90
CA TRP A 357 -14.08 -16.41 2.04
C TRP A 357 -15.09 -15.90 1.02
N VAL A 358 -15.99 -16.74 0.49
CA VAL A 358 -17.08 -16.25 -0.37
C VAL A 358 -18.00 -15.30 0.39
N LEU A 359 -18.33 -15.62 1.65
CA LEU A 359 -19.15 -14.75 2.50
C LEU A 359 -18.41 -13.45 2.87
N PHE A 360 -17.10 -13.54 3.12
CA PHE A 360 -16.26 -12.36 3.37
C PHE A 360 -16.29 -11.37 2.20
N GLU A 361 -16.21 -11.84 0.95
CA GLU A 361 -16.30 -10.95 -0.22
C GLU A 361 -17.69 -10.29 -0.34
N LEU A 362 -18.77 -10.94 0.10
CA LEU A 362 -20.10 -10.31 0.16
C LEU A 362 -20.15 -9.20 1.22
N ILE A 363 -19.47 -9.39 2.35
CA ILE A 363 -19.31 -8.33 3.37
C ILE A 363 -18.51 -7.16 2.80
N TRP A 364 -17.48 -7.43 2.00
CA TRP A 364 -16.68 -6.40 1.33
C TRP A 364 -17.50 -5.55 0.35
N ARG A 365 -18.45 -6.17 -0.37
CA ARG A 365 -19.45 -5.43 -1.18
C ARG A 365 -20.30 -4.50 -0.29
N ASP A 366 -20.82 -5.01 0.82
CA ASP A 366 -21.67 -4.22 1.72
C ASP A 366 -20.87 -3.08 2.40
N TYR A 367 -19.59 -3.29 2.69
CA TYR A 367 -18.69 -2.25 3.18
C TYR A 367 -18.65 -1.03 2.24
N PHE A 368 -18.48 -1.23 0.93
CA PHE A 368 -18.51 -0.11 -0.02
C PHE A 368 -19.87 0.59 -0.09
N ARG A 369 -20.96 -0.15 0.09
CA ARG A 369 -22.30 0.42 0.19
C ARG A 369 -22.47 1.27 1.47
N PHE A 370 -21.88 0.85 2.60
CA PHE A 370 -21.85 1.66 3.81
C PHE A 370 -20.97 2.90 3.67
N LEU A 371 -19.85 2.80 2.95
CA LEU A 371 -19.02 3.96 2.62
C LEU A 371 -19.77 5.00 1.80
N SER A 372 -20.54 4.60 0.78
CA SER A 372 -21.34 5.56 0.00
C SER A 372 -22.42 6.24 0.84
N ILE A 373 -23.02 5.54 1.81
CA ILE A 373 -23.95 6.14 2.77
C ILE A 373 -23.24 7.13 3.70
N LYS A 374 -22.06 6.78 4.22
CA LYS A 374 -21.31 7.58 5.20
C LYS A 374 -20.74 8.85 4.58
N TYR A 375 -20.11 8.71 3.41
CA TYR A 375 -19.33 9.77 2.76
C TYR A 375 -20.08 10.50 1.65
N GLY A 376 -21.16 9.90 1.11
CA GLY A 376 -21.95 10.51 0.04
C GLY A 376 -21.07 10.89 -1.15
N ASN A 377 -21.24 12.13 -1.63
CA ASN A 377 -20.56 12.57 -2.85
C ASN A 377 -19.05 12.71 -2.74
N SER A 378 -18.46 12.77 -1.54
CA SER A 378 -17.00 12.85 -1.42
C SER A 378 -16.30 11.61 -1.99
N LEU A 379 -17.02 10.50 -2.16
CA LEU A 379 -16.52 9.29 -2.84
C LEU A 379 -16.16 9.55 -4.31
N PHE A 380 -16.82 10.50 -4.98
CA PHE A 380 -16.62 10.81 -6.40
C PHE A 380 -15.68 12.01 -6.64
N HIS A 381 -15.20 12.66 -5.58
CA HIS A 381 -14.35 13.84 -5.68
C HIS A 381 -12.87 13.44 -5.84
N LEU A 382 -12.07 14.27 -6.50
CA LEU A 382 -10.65 13.99 -6.81
C LEU A 382 -9.82 13.56 -5.57
N GLY A 383 -9.99 14.27 -4.45
CA GLY A 383 -9.31 13.95 -3.18
C GLY A 383 -9.95 12.83 -2.36
N GLY A 384 -11.03 12.22 -2.86
CA GLY A 384 -11.79 11.17 -2.19
C GLY A 384 -12.35 11.57 -0.81
N PRO A 385 -12.83 10.59 -0.02
CA PRO A 385 -13.27 10.82 1.35
C PRO A 385 -12.25 11.50 2.27
N ARG A 386 -10.94 11.31 2.01
CA ARG A 386 -9.85 11.93 2.78
C ARG A 386 -9.54 13.38 2.38
N LYS A 387 -10.08 13.86 1.26
CA LYS A 387 -9.76 15.18 0.69
C LYS A 387 -8.26 15.38 0.46
N VAL A 388 -7.59 14.36 -0.05
CA VAL A 388 -6.14 14.42 -0.34
C VAL A 388 -5.88 15.42 -1.47
N GLU A 389 -4.92 16.31 -1.26
CA GLU A 389 -4.46 17.27 -2.27
C GLU A 389 -3.23 16.71 -2.99
N LEU A 390 -3.46 16.12 -4.16
CA LEU A 390 -2.43 15.58 -5.07
C LEU A 390 -2.59 16.23 -6.45
N ARG A 391 -1.47 16.48 -7.15
CA ARG A 391 -1.51 16.92 -8.56
C ARG A 391 -1.67 15.69 -9.45
N TRP A 392 -2.78 15.63 -10.18
CA TRP A 392 -3.09 14.55 -11.12
C TRP A 392 -2.95 15.03 -12.55
N SER A 393 -2.36 14.21 -13.42
CA SER A 393 -2.33 14.45 -14.85
C SER A 393 -3.66 14.04 -15.49
N GLN A 394 -4.07 14.74 -16.53
CA GLN A 394 -5.21 14.40 -17.39
C GLN A 394 -4.75 14.25 -18.86
N ASP A 395 -3.51 13.78 -19.05
CA ASP A 395 -2.95 13.53 -20.38
C ASP A 395 -3.79 12.47 -21.12
N LYS A 396 -4.44 12.92 -22.19
CA LYS A 396 -5.33 12.09 -23.00
C LYS A 396 -4.58 10.98 -23.72
N ASN A 397 -3.38 11.24 -24.24
CA ASN A 397 -2.65 10.25 -25.03
C ASN A 397 -2.20 9.08 -24.15
N LEU A 398 -1.70 9.37 -22.95
CA LEU A 398 -1.35 8.35 -21.98
C LEU A 398 -2.58 7.55 -21.55
N PHE A 399 -3.68 8.24 -21.24
CA PHE A 399 -4.93 7.57 -20.88
C PHE A 399 -5.46 6.68 -22.01
N GLU A 400 -5.43 7.13 -23.26
CA GLU A 400 -5.88 6.36 -24.42
C GLU A 400 -5.01 5.13 -24.66
N SER A 401 -3.68 5.24 -24.51
CA SER A 401 -2.80 4.08 -24.56
C SER A 401 -3.14 3.03 -23.50
N TRP A 402 -3.50 3.47 -22.29
CA TRP A 402 -3.94 2.58 -21.22
C TRP A 402 -5.31 1.98 -21.49
N ARG A 403 -6.27 2.82 -21.89
CA ARG A 403 -7.64 2.45 -22.23
C ARG A 403 -7.69 1.37 -23.29
N ASP A 404 -6.89 1.53 -24.34
CA ASP A 404 -6.91 0.69 -25.54
C ASP A 404 -5.97 -0.52 -25.44
N GLY A 405 -5.18 -0.62 -24.36
CA GLY A 405 -4.23 -1.71 -24.14
C GLY A 405 -3.00 -1.65 -25.06
N HIS A 406 -2.46 -0.44 -25.26
CA HIS A 406 -1.26 -0.16 -26.04
C HIS A 406 -0.16 0.52 -25.22
N THR A 407 -0.06 0.18 -23.93
CA THR A 407 0.92 0.77 -23.01
C THR A 407 2.34 0.23 -23.23
N GLY A 408 2.46 -0.91 -23.93
CA GLY A 408 3.72 -1.64 -24.07
C GLY A 408 4.03 -2.56 -22.88
N TYR A 409 3.10 -2.68 -21.91
CA TYR A 409 3.18 -3.60 -20.79
C TYR A 409 2.16 -4.73 -20.98
N PRO A 410 2.59 -5.95 -21.38
CA PRO A 410 1.69 -7.00 -21.83
C PRO A 410 0.57 -7.37 -20.85
N LEU A 411 0.81 -7.29 -19.54
CA LEU A 411 -0.22 -7.58 -18.53
C LEU A 411 -1.27 -6.48 -18.42
N ILE A 412 -0.86 -5.21 -18.49
CA ILE A 412 -1.80 -4.08 -18.48
C ILE A 412 -2.64 -4.15 -19.75
N ASP A 413 -1.97 -4.31 -20.88
CA ASP A 413 -2.57 -4.41 -22.20
C ASP A 413 -3.57 -5.57 -22.25
N ALA A 414 -3.18 -6.76 -21.77
CA ALA A 414 -4.07 -7.92 -21.73
C ALA A 414 -5.31 -7.70 -20.85
N ASN A 415 -5.18 -7.06 -19.68
CA ASN A 415 -6.33 -6.77 -18.83
C ASN A 415 -7.27 -5.74 -19.49
N MET A 416 -6.73 -4.69 -20.07
CA MET A 416 -7.54 -3.64 -20.72
C MET A 416 -8.22 -4.15 -21.99
N ILE A 417 -7.56 -5.03 -22.75
CA ILE A 417 -8.15 -5.78 -23.86
C ILE A 417 -9.23 -6.76 -23.36
N GLU A 418 -9.02 -7.48 -22.25
CA GLU A 418 -10.05 -8.36 -21.66
C GLU A 418 -11.29 -7.56 -21.28
N LEU A 419 -11.11 -6.39 -20.65
CA LEU A 419 -12.22 -5.51 -20.27
C LEU A 419 -13.01 -5.02 -21.48
N SER A 420 -12.33 -4.54 -22.52
CA SER A 420 -12.99 -4.01 -23.72
C SER A 420 -13.70 -5.09 -24.54
N THR A 421 -13.17 -6.32 -24.51
CA THR A 421 -13.73 -7.46 -25.26
C THR A 421 -14.83 -8.20 -24.51
N THR A 422 -14.73 -8.35 -23.19
CA THR A 422 -15.68 -9.18 -22.42
C THR A 422 -16.61 -8.37 -21.53
N GLY A 423 -16.31 -7.09 -21.29
CA GLY A 423 -17.01 -6.25 -20.31
C GLY A 423 -16.74 -6.66 -18.86
N PHE A 424 -15.81 -7.60 -18.62
CA PHE A 424 -15.47 -8.08 -17.29
C PHE A 424 -13.95 -8.05 -17.08
N MET A 425 -13.53 -7.78 -15.84
CA MET A 425 -12.14 -7.89 -15.42
C MET A 425 -12.08 -8.45 -14.00
N SER A 426 -11.13 -9.35 -13.75
CA SER A 426 -10.88 -9.90 -12.41
C SER A 426 -10.54 -8.80 -11.40
N ASN A 427 -10.93 -8.94 -10.12
CA ASN A 427 -10.58 -7.95 -9.09
C ASN A 427 -9.07 -7.69 -9.00
N ARG A 428 -8.25 -8.74 -9.20
CA ARG A 428 -6.79 -8.62 -9.26
C ARG A 428 -6.35 -7.75 -10.45
N GLY A 429 -6.91 -8.01 -11.63
CA GLY A 429 -6.71 -7.20 -12.83
C GLY A 429 -7.04 -5.73 -12.59
N ARG A 430 -8.20 -5.44 -11.97
CA ARG A 430 -8.63 -4.06 -11.67
C ARG A 430 -7.63 -3.35 -10.77
N GLN A 431 -7.14 -4.03 -9.73
CA GLN A 431 -6.14 -3.48 -8.83
C GLN A 431 -4.81 -3.19 -9.55
N ILE A 432 -4.39 -4.06 -10.46
CA ILE A 432 -3.16 -3.90 -11.24
C ILE A 432 -3.27 -2.69 -12.17
N VAL A 433 -4.32 -2.61 -12.97
CA VAL A 433 -4.48 -1.51 -13.94
C VAL A 433 -4.77 -0.17 -13.26
N CYS A 434 -5.49 -0.17 -12.13
CA CYS A 434 -5.69 0.99 -11.27
C CYS A 434 -4.35 1.48 -10.69
N SER A 435 -3.54 0.59 -10.11
CA SER A 435 -2.21 0.92 -9.61
C SER A 435 -1.34 1.52 -10.70
N PHE A 436 -1.36 0.94 -11.90
CA PHE A 436 -0.56 1.42 -13.03
C PHE A 436 -0.98 2.81 -13.51
N LEU A 437 -2.29 3.02 -13.70
CA LEU A 437 -2.83 4.33 -14.11
C LEU A 437 -2.48 5.43 -13.11
N VAL A 438 -2.63 5.14 -11.81
CA VAL A 438 -2.48 6.13 -10.74
C VAL A 438 -1.02 6.35 -10.37
N ARG A 439 -0.23 5.28 -10.22
CA ARG A 439 1.12 5.35 -9.62
C ARG A 439 2.22 5.45 -10.66
N ASP A 440 2.11 4.71 -11.77
CA ASP A 440 3.12 4.71 -12.82
C ASP A 440 2.88 5.85 -13.82
N MET A 441 1.62 6.07 -14.21
CA MET A 441 1.26 7.12 -15.16
C MET A 441 0.89 8.47 -14.51
N GLY A 442 0.54 8.48 -13.22
CA GLY A 442 0.15 9.70 -12.50
C GLY A 442 -1.18 10.32 -12.99
N ILE A 443 -2.04 9.52 -13.63
CA ILE A 443 -3.30 9.99 -14.23
C ILE A 443 -4.42 10.05 -13.19
N ASP A 444 -5.30 11.03 -13.33
CA ASP A 444 -6.52 11.20 -12.53
C ASP A 444 -7.33 9.91 -12.49
N TRP A 445 -7.39 9.31 -11.31
CA TRP A 445 -8.04 8.02 -11.09
C TRP A 445 -9.52 8.00 -11.52
N ARG A 446 -10.19 9.16 -11.53
CA ARG A 446 -11.59 9.29 -11.95
C ARG A 446 -11.77 9.01 -13.44
N MET A 447 -10.75 9.25 -14.28
CA MET A 447 -10.79 8.87 -15.70
C MET A 447 -10.92 7.36 -15.85
N GLY A 448 -10.15 6.60 -15.06
CA GLY A 448 -10.27 5.15 -15.00
C GLY A 448 -11.60 4.68 -14.42
N ALA A 449 -12.08 5.34 -13.35
CA ALA A 449 -13.37 4.99 -12.73
C ALA A 449 -14.56 5.18 -13.66
N GLU A 450 -14.62 6.30 -14.40
CA GLU A 450 -15.68 6.59 -15.37
C GLU A 450 -15.57 5.70 -16.62
N TRP A 451 -14.36 5.34 -17.07
CA TRP A 451 -14.21 4.37 -18.16
C TRP A 451 -14.69 2.97 -17.74
N PHE A 452 -14.42 2.59 -16.50
CA PHE A 452 -14.90 1.32 -15.96
C PHE A 452 -16.44 1.31 -15.83
N GLU A 453 -17.07 2.46 -15.56
CA GLU A 453 -18.53 2.61 -15.62
C GLU A 453 -19.09 2.28 -17.00
N THR A 454 -18.41 2.71 -18.07
CA THR A 454 -18.76 2.36 -19.46
C THR A 454 -18.72 0.86 -19.72
N CYS A 455 -17.62 0.21 -19.32
CA CYS A 455 -17.30 -1.15 -19.78
C CYS A 455 -17.90 -2.26 -18.91
N LEU A 456 -17.96 -2.07 -17.59
CA LEU A 456 -18.19 -3.17 -16.65
C LEU A 456 -19.60 -3.71 -16.66
N LEU A 457 -19.75 -5.00 -16.94
CA LEU A 457 -21.01 -5.74 -16.77
C LEU A 457 -21.47 -5.76 -15.31
N ASP A 458 -20.51 -5.80 -14.37
CA ASP A 458 -20.74 -5.80 -12.92
C ASP A 458 -20.63 -4.40 -12.30
N TYR A 459 -20.86 -3.34 -13.09
CA TYR A 459 -20.81 -1.98 -12.58
C TYR A 459 -21.83 -1.76 -11.46
N ASP A 460 -21.30 -1.41 -10.28
CA ASP A 460 -22.03 -0.88 -9.14
C ASP A 460 -21.27 0.38 -8.67
N PRO A 461 -21.92 1.57 -8.58
CA PRO A 461 -21.22 2.81 -8.23
C PRO A 461 -20.46 2.72 -6.92
N CYS A 462 -21.02 2.04 -5.91
CA CYS A 462 -20.39 1.89 -4.59
C CYS A 462 -19.08 1.11 -4.71
N SER A 463 -19.14 -0.08 -5.33
CA SER A 463 -18.00 -0.98 -5.47
C SER A 463 -16.95 -0.43 -6.44
N ASN A 464 -17.36 0.20 -7.55
CA ASN A 464 -16.43 0.76 -8.53
C ASN A 464 -15.62 1.91 -7.92
N TYR A 465 -16.29 2.98 -7.47
CA TYR A 465 -15.60 4.14 -6.90
C TYR A 465 -14.94 3.84 -5.56
N GLY A 466 -15.51 2.90 -4.78
CA GLY A 466 -14.87 2.39 -3.57
C GLY A 466 -13.50 1.74 -3.84
N ASN A 467 -13.41 0.87 -4.86
CA ASN A 467 -12.13 0.25 -5.23
C ASN A 467 -11.15 1.25 -5.84
N TRP A 468 -11.63 2.17 -6.69
CA TRP A 468 -10.77 3.19 -7.30
C TRP A 468 -10.20 4.17 -6.27
N THR A 469 -11.02 4.67 -5.34
CA THR A 469 -10.52 5.54 -4.26
C THR A 469 -9.55 4.79 -3.34
N TYR A 470 -9.79 3.49 -3.09
CA TYR A 470 -8.85 2.65 -2.34
C TYR A 470 -7.50 2.51 -3.05
N GLY A 471 -7.50 2.18 -4.35
CA GLY A 471 -6.27 2.02 -5.15
C GLY A 471 -5.51 3.32 -5.39
N ALA A 472 -6.24 4.44 -5.52
CA ALA A 472 -5.66 5.76 -5.74
C ALA A 472 -5.05 6.40 -4.47
N GLY A 473 -5.23 5.80 -3.30
CA GLY A 473 -4.70 6.35 -2.05
C GLY A 473 -5.59 7.41 -1.38
N VAL A 474 -6.79 7.65 -1.91
CA VAL A 474 -7.69 8.75 -1.50
C VAL A 474 -8.94 8.28 -0.71
N GLY A 475 -9.09 6.96 -0.56
CA GLY A 475 -10.20 6.29 0.15
C GLY A 475 -10.18 6.46 1.67
N ASN A 476 -11.14 5.84 2.37
CA ASN A 476 -11.28 5.92 3.83
C ASN A 476 -10.16 5.21 4.64
N ASP A 477 -9.61 4.13 4.09
CA ASP A 477 -8.51 3.36 4.66
C ASP A 477 -7.60 2.88 3.51
N PRO A 478 -6.88 3.80 2.85
CA PRO A 478 -6.09 3.45 1.69
C PRO A 478 -4.77 2.79 2.13
N ARG A 479 -4.37 1.69 1.48
CA ARG A 479 -3.00 1.18 1.65
C ARG A 479 -2.04 2.10 0.90
N GLU A 480 -1.43 3.02 1.62
CA GLU A 480 -0.55 4.06 1.04
C GLU A 480 0.64 3.47 0.25
N ASP A 481 1.09 2.25 0.59
CA ASP A 481 2.31 1.61 0.04
C ASP A 481 2.09 0.38 -0.87
N ARG A 482 0.86 0.10 -1.32
CA ARG A 482 0.60 -1.10 -2.15
C ARG A 482 0.86 -0.83 -3.64
N TYR A 483 2.01 -1.31 -4.15
CA TYR A 483 2.39 -1.29 -5.57
C TYR A 483 2.41 -2.72 -6.16
N PHE A 484 1.84 -2.92 -7.35
CA PHE A 484 1.86 -4.21 -8.05
C PHE A 484 2.94 -4.24 -9.13
N SER A 485 3.99 -5.04 -8.93
CA SER A 485 5.03 -5.21 -9.95
C SER A 485 4.51 -6.05 -11.14
N ASN A 486 4.39 -5.43 -12.32
CA ASN A 486 3.89 -6.08 -13.56
C ASN A 486 4.63 -7.39 -13.93
N PRO A 487 5.98 -7.47 -13.89
CA PRO A 487 6.69 -8.71 -14.19
C PRO A 487 6.41 -9.85 -13.20
N LYS A 488 6.21 -9.53 -11.90
CA LYS A 488 5.86 -10.53 -10.87
C LYS A 488 4.47 -11.12 -11.09
N GLN A 489 3.51 -10.29 -11.54
CA GLN A 489 2.14 -10.75 -11.80
C GLN A 489 2.02 -11.55 -13.10
N LEU A 490 2.83 -11.23 -14.12
CA LEU A 490 2.95 -11.99 -15.37
C LEU A 490 3.47 -13.42 -15.11
N ALA A 491 4.48 -13.58 -14.26
CA ALA A 491 5.00 -14.90 -13.87
C ALA A 491 3.95 -15.76 -13.14
N ILE A 492 3.13 -15.15 -12.27
CA ILE A 492 2.01 -15.83 -11.59
C ILE A 492 0.91 -16.21 -12.59
N ALA A 493 0.66 -15.37 -13.60
CA ALA A 493 -0.35 -15.62 -14.64
C ALA A 493 0.05 -16.75 -15.61
N CYS A 494 1.34 -16.88 -15.92
CA CYS A 494 1.87 -17.83 -16.91
C CYS A 494 2.23 -19.21 -16.34
N GLY A 495 2.19 -19.41 -15.02
CA GLY A 495 2.39 -20.72 -14.39
C GLY A 495 3.82 -21.30 -14.50
N GLU A 496 4.84 -20.49 -14.81
CA GLU A 496 6.23 -20.95 -14.96
C GLU A 496 7.00 -20.93 -13.63
N SER A 497 7.67 -22.05 -13.34
CA SER A 497 8.44 -22.32 -12.12
C SER A 497 9.97 -22.30 -12.31
N SER A 498 10.50 -21.52 -13.28
CA SER A 498 11.95 -21.43 -13.57
C SER A 498 12.47 -19.97 -13.59
N PRO A 499 13.38 -19.53 -12.69
CA PRO A 499 13.72 -18.12 -12.51
C PRO A 499 14.94 -17.58 -13.30
N SER A 500 15.68 -18.38 -14.05
CA SER A 500 17.02 -17.98 -14.53
C SER A 500 17.01 -16.97 -15.70
N HIS A 501 16.09 -17.08 -16.65
CA HIS A 501 16.04 -16.18 -17.82
C HIS A 501 15.37 -14.81 -17.52
N LEU A 502 14.54 -14.74 -16.48
CA LEU A 502 13.80 -13.53 -16.09
C LEU A 502 14.66 -12.53 -15.30
N VAL A 503 15.71 -13.01 -14.60
CA VAL A 503 16.63 -12.15 -13.85
C VAL A 503 17.42 -11.22 -14.77
N LEU A 504 17.81 -11.71 -15.96
CA LEU A 504 18.60 -10.94 -16.92
C LEU A 504 17.74 -9.87 -17.62
N LEU A 505 16.53 -10.21 -18.08
CA LEU A 505 15.58 -9.25 -18.67
C LEU A 505 15.13 -8.19 -17.66
N GLY A 506 14.91 -8.58 -16.40
CA GLY A 506 14.59 -7.65 -15.31
C GLY A 506 15.75 -6.75 -14.91
N PHE A 507 17.00 -7.15 -15.15
CA PHE A 507 18.19 -6.31 -14.92
C PHE A 507 18.38 -5.30 -16.06
N VAL A 508 18.23 -5.75 -17.31
CA VAL A 508 18.37 -4.92 -18.52
C VAL A 508 17.27 -3.85 -18.58
N ASN A 509 16.00 -4.20 -18.31
CA ASN A 509 14.90 -3.22 -18.29
C ASN A 509 15.02 -2.22 -17.13
N ARG A 510 15.49 -2.63 -15.95
CA ARG A 510 15.71 -1.68 -14.83
C ARG A 510 16.85 -0.70 -15.10
N THR A 511 17.85 -1.14 -15.86
CA THR A 511 18.96 -0.28 -16.29
C THR A 511 18.51 0.68 -17.38
N LEU A 512 17.74 0.19 -18.37
CA LEU A 512 17.11 1.01 -19.40
C LEU A 512 16.11 2.03 -18.83
N ASP A 513 15.31 1.66 -17.83
CA ASP A 513 14.37 2.58 -17.17
C ASP A 513 15.08 3.60 -16.28
N SER A 514 16.24 3.25 -15.72
CA SER A 514 17.09 4.20 -15.00
C SER A 514 17.72 5.21 -15.97
N ILE A 515 18.20 4.74 -17.13
CA ILE A 515 18.77 5.58 -18.19
C ILE A 515 17.70 6.47 -18.82
N LYS A 516 16.51 5.93 -19.16
CA LYS A 516 15.37 6.69 -19.66
C LYS A 516 14.91 7.75 -18.68
N ARG A 517 14.81 7.42 -17.38
CA ARG A 517 14.47 8.40 -16.34
C ARG A 517 15.53 9.48 -16.20
N ASN A 518 16.81 9.13 -16.21
CA ASN A 518 17.88 10.11 -16.12
C ASN A 518 17.94 11.01 -17.36
N ILE A 519 17.72 10.47 -18.56
CA ILE A 519 17.61 11.25 -19.80
C ILE A 519 16.36 12.14 -19.76
N ALA A 520 15.20 11.61 -19.38
CA ALA A 520 13.97 12.40 -19.23
C ALA A 520 14.12 13.51 -18.17
N GLN A 521 14.86 13.26 -17.08
CA GLN A 521 15.17 14.27 -16.06
C GLN A 521 16.12 15.36 -16.59
N ILE A 522 17.12 14.98 -17.38
CA ILE A 522 18.06 15.90 -18.01
C ILE A 522 17.34 16.76 -19.06
N PHE A 523 16.48 16.16 -19.89
CA PHE A 523 15.66 16.88 -20.86
C PHE A 523 14.59 17.75 -20.18
N ALA A 524 13.92 17.28 -19.14
CA ALA A 524 12.97 18.09 -18.36
C ALA A 524 13.66 19.30 -17.72
N ASN A 525 14.89 19.15 -17.22
CA ASN A 525 15.63 20.27 -16.64
C ASN A 525 16.18 21.26 -17.69
N VAL A 526 16.51 20.78 -18.89
CA VAL A 526 17.01 21.63 -20.00
C VAL A 526 15.88 22.39 -20.71
N PHE A 527 14.69 21.80 -20.85
CA PHE A 527 13.57 22.39 -21.59
C PHE A 527 12.50 23.08 -20.71
N CYS A 528 12.27 22.63 -19.46
CA CYS A 528 11.28 23.27 -18.58
C CYS A 528 11.79 24.53 -17.86
N SER A 529 13.09 24.86 -17.98
CA SER A 529 13.62 26.14 -17.50
C SER A 529 13.37 27.32 -18.46
N GLN A 530 12.73 27.07 -19.63
CA GLN A 530 12.48 28.11 -20.65
C GLN A 530 11.01 28.54 -20.79
N THR A 531 10.06 27.92 -20.10
CA THR A 531 8.63 28.24 -20.27
C THR A 531 7.92 28.47 -18.94
N ASN A 532 8.22 29.58 -18.27
CA ASN A 532 7.31 30.19 -17.29
C ASN A 532 7.70 31.66 -17.05
N ASN A 533 7.41 32.51 -18.03
CA ASN A 533 7.24 33.94 -17.81
C ASN A 533 5.92 34.35 -18.48
N ALA A 534 4.83 34.38 -17.70
CA ALA A 534 3.62 35.08 -18.09
C ALA A 534 3.64 36.45 -17.38
N VAL A 535 3.96 37.50 -18.14
CA VAL A 535 3.68 38.89 -17.77
C VAL A 535 2.71 39.44 -18.80
N ASP A 536 1.63 40.03 -18.31
CA ASP A 536 0.58 40.64 -19.13
C ASP A 536 1.06 41.87 -19.93
N ALA A 537 0.33 42.09 -21.03
CA ALA A 537 0.13 43.33 -21.80
C ALA A 537 1.07 43.67 -22.99
N ARG A 538 0.49 43.53 -24.20
CA ARG A 538 0.49 44.45 -25.36
C ARG A 538 1.71 45.37 -25.52
N THR A 539 2.58 45.06 -26.48
CA THR A 539 3.09 45.89 -27.61
C THR A 539 4.41 45.31 -28.15
N CYS A 540 4.68 45.50 -29.44
CA CYS A 540 5.78 44.96 -30.26
C CYS A 540 5.69 43.44 -30.54
N GLY A 541 5.47 42.94 -31.76
CA GLY A 541 5.84 43.50 -33.07
C GLY A 541 7.28 43.12 -33.41
N ASN A 542 7.54 41.83 -33.63
CA ASN A 542 8.51 41.24 -34.57
C ASN A 542 8.71 39.76 -34.23
N ALA A 543 7.88 38.92 -34.86
CA ALA A 543 8.23 37.54 -35.11
C ALA A 543 9.35 37.56 -36.17
N ASP A 544 10.51 36.99 -35.84
CA ASP A 544 11.53 36.43 -36.75
C ASP A 544 12.89 36.46 -36.06
N LEU A 545 13.16 35.48 -35.19
CA LEU A 545 14.51 34.92 -34.98
C LEU A 545 14.44 33.69 -34.03
N LEU A 546 14.40 32.52 -34.69
CA LEU A 546 14.46 31.11 -34.22
C LEU A 546 13.15 30.48 -33.72
N PRO A 547 12.71 29.33 -34.31
CA PRO A 547 13.52 28.12 -34.49
C PRO A 547 13.36 27.46 -35.88
N PHE A 548 14.33 27.65 -36.79
CA PHE A 548 14.40 26.94 -38.08
C PHE A 548 15.53 25.89 -38.15
N LYS A 549 16.21 25.58 -37.03
CA LYS A 549 17.35 24.65 -36.98
C LYS A 549 17.17 23.41 -36.11
N LEU A 550 16.12 23.36 -35.28
CA LEU A 550 15.88 22.21 -34.39
C LEU A 550 15.12 21.09 -35.11
N GLU A 551 14.14 21.43 -35.96
CA GLU A 551 13.45 20.47 -36.81
C GLU A 551 14.38 19.86 -37.86
N ASP A 552 15.26 20.66 -38.50
CA ASP A 552 16.24 20.17 -39.48
C ASP A 552 17.32 19.27 -38.85
N PHE A 553 17.63 19.50 -37.56
CA PHE A 553 18.50 18.63 -36.77
C PHE A 553 17.80 17.32 -36.39
N MET A 554 16.53 17.37 -35.99
CA MET A 554 15.72 16.20 -35.62
C MET A 554 15.38 15.32 -36.84
N THR A 555 15.14 15.91 -38.00
CA THR A 555 14.92 15.17 -39.26
C THR A 555 16.20 14.49 -39.75
N LYS A 556 17.36 15.18 -39.75
CA LYS A 556 18.65 14.54 -40.09
C LYS A 556 19.07 13.44 -39.11
N PHE A 557 18.66 13.54 -37.84
CA PHE A 557 18.90 12.48 -36.84
C PHE A 557 17.95 11.29 -37.00
N GLY A 558 16.70 11.55 -37.41
CA GLY A 558 15.68 10.53 -37.67
C GLY A 558 15.90 9.74 -38.96
N GLU A 559 16.39 10.40 -40.02
CA GLU A 559 16.59 9.76 -41.34
C GLU A 559 17.79 8.80 -41.37
N LYS A 560 18.74 8.89 -40.42
CA LYS A 560 19.92 8.01 -40.37
C LYS A 560 19.69 6.70 -39.61
N TYR A 561 18.50 6.46 -39.05
CA TYR A 561 18.23 5.30 -38.17
C TYR A 561 16.86 4.63 -38.40
N GLN A 562 16.46 4.44 -39.65
CA GLN A 562 15.52 3.36 -40.00
C GLN A 562 16.31 2.10 -40.37
N LEU A 563 16.45 1.17 -39.44
CA LEU A 563 16.78 -0.22 -39.74
C LEU A 563 15.67 -1.09 -39.15
N SER A 564 14.98 -1.80 -40.02
CA SER A 564 13.87 -2.71 -39.72
C SER A 564 14.35 -3.91 -38.91
N ALA A 565 13.52 -4.36 -37.96
CA ALA A 565 13.75 -5.53 -37.12
C ALA A 565 13.86 -6.87 -37.90
N GLU A 566 13.72 -6.84 -39.24
CA GLU A 566 13.80 -8.01 -40.12
C GLU A 566 15.25 -8.39 -40.50
N ASP A 567 16.23 -7.49 -40.32
CA ASP A 567 17.64 -7.75 -40.69
C ASP A 567 18.45 -8.50 -39.61
N TRP A 568 17.88 -8.76 -38.43
CA TRP A 568 18.59 -9.44 -37.33
C TRP A 568 18.53 -10.98 -37.41
N PHE A 569 17.66 -11.51 -38.27
CA PHE A 569 17.47 -12.96 -38.43
C PHE A 569 17.90 -13.51 -39.79
N SER A 570 18.45 -12.69 -40.68
CA SER A 570 19.03 -13.16 -41.94
C SER A 570 20.56 -13.22 -41.83
N GLU A 571 21.04 -14.46 -41.73
CA GLU A 571 22.42 -14.97 -41.88
C GLU A 571 22.99 -15.63 -40.62
N ASN A 572 22.47 -16.82 -40.32
CA ASN A 572 23.30 -17.99 -40.02
C ASN A 572 22.45 -19.25 -40.09
N LYS A 573 22.36 -19.81 -41.30
CA LYS A 573 21.98 -21.22 -41.49
C LYS A 573 23.15 -22.07 -41.01
N ASN A 574 22.82 -23.04 -40.16
CA ASN A 574 23.66 -24.08 -39.54
C ASN A 574 24.20 -23.71 -38.16
N LEU A 575 23.63 -24.33 -37.12
CA LEU A 575 24.32 -24.85 -35.94
C LEU A 575 23.33 -25.73 -35.16
N ASN A 576 23.35 -27.03 -35.47
CA ASN A 576 22.81 -28.06 -34.59
C ASN A 576 23.87 -28.37 -33.52
N ASP A 577 23.40 -28.57 -32.30
CA ASP A 577 24.08 -29.12 -31.11
C ASP A 577 25.18 -28.31 -30.38
N LYS A 578 24.94 -28.23 -29.06
CA LYS A 578 25.78 -27.80 -27.92
C LYS A 578 26.00 -26.30 -27.67
N GLN A 579 25.83 -25.97 -26.39
CA GLN A 579 25.96 -24.67 -25.73
C GLN A 579 27.27 -23.95 -26.10
N ASP A 580 27.16 -22.73 -26.62
CA ASP A 580 28.26 -21.75 -26.59
C ASP A 580 27.75 -20.40 -26.00
N PRO A 581 28.12 -20.05 -24.74
CA PRO A 581 27.82 -18.77 -24.12
C PRO A 581 28.51 -17.56 -24.77
N HIS A 582 29.55 -17.76 -25.60
CA HIS A 582 30.36 -16.67 -26.15
C HIS A 582 29.69 -15.92 -27.32
N ALA A 583 28.79 -16.57 -28.07
CA ALA A 583 28.05 -15.90 -29.15
C ALA A 583 27.09 -14.82 -28.63
N VAL A 584 26.48 -15.03 -27.45
CA VAL A 584 25.57 -14.06 -26.80
C VAL A 584 26.35 -12.90 -26.20
N PHE A 585 27.56 -13.15 -25.68
CA PHE A 585 28.45 -12.10 -25.18
C PHE A 585 28.96 -11.20 -26.30
N ASN A 586 29.30 -11.72 -27.48
CA ASN A 586 29.77 -10.89 -28.60
C ASN A 586 28.68 -9.95 -29.13
N VAL A 587 27.41 -10.37 -29.13
CA VAL A 587 26.27 -9.49 -29.52
C VAL A 587 26.01 -8.41 -28.47
N LEU A 588 26.11 -8.75 -27.17
CA LEU A 588 25.98 -7.79 -26.07
C LEU A 588 27.16 -6.80 -26.00
N ASP A 589 28.39 -7.25 -26.29
CA ASP A 589 29.59 -6.43 -26.23
C ASP A 589 29.64 -5.43 -27.39
N VAL A 590 29.21 -5.83 -28.60
CA VAL A 590 29.04 -4.91 -29.74
C VAL A 590 27.93 -3.88 -29.47
N MET A 591 26.79 -4.30 -28.90
CA MET A 591 25.70 -3.39 -28.51
C MET A 591 26.10 -2.40 -27.41
N LEU A 592 26.90 -2.83 -26.43
CA LEU A 592 27.38 -1.96 -25.35
C LEU A 592 28.43 -0.97 -25.85
N LYS A 593 29.32 -1.41 -26.76
CA LYS A 593 30.39 -0.57 -27.33
C LYS A 593 29.84 0.53 -28.24
N ASP A 594 28.83 0.23 -29.05
CA ASP A 594 28.16 1.22 -29.91
C ASP A 594 27.34 2.26 -29.11
N ASN A 595 26.72 1.83 -28.00
CA ASN A 595 25.99 2.74 -27.11
C ASN A 595 26.91 3.62 -26.24
N LEU A 596 28.11 3.14 -25.90
CA LEU A 596 29.13 3.92 -25.19
C LEU A 596 29.77 5.01 -26.07
N GLU A 597 30.04 4.72 -27.35
CA GLU A 597 30.49 5.73 -28.32
C GLU A 597 29.39 6.79 -28.58
N ARG A 598 28.12 6.38 -28.62
CA ARG A 598 26.96 7.30 -28.71
C ARG A 598 26.87 8.29 -27.54
N LEU A 599 27.11 7.82 -26.31
CA LEU A 599 27.10 8.65 -25.11
C LEU A 599 28.30 9.60 -25.02
N LYS A 600 29.45 9.17 -25.55
CA LYS A 600 30.68 9.97 -25.61
C LYS A 600 30.53 11.15 -26.58
N MET A 601 30.01 10.91 -27.79
CA MET A 601 29.71 11.97 -28.77
C MET A 601 28.62 12.95 -28.27
N MET A 602 27.60 12.46 -27.56
CA MET A 602 26.59 13.32 -26.91
C MET A 602 27.20 14.24 -25.84
N ARG A 603 28.14 13.72 -25.02
CA ARG A 603 28.82 14.49 -23.98
C ARG A 603 29.70 15.61 -24.56
N GLU A 604 30.41 15.33 -25.65
CA GLU A 604 31.23 16.32 -26.37
C GLU A 604 30.36 17.41 -27.03
N SER A 605 29.17 17.05 -27.51
CA SER A 605 28.19 17.98 -28.09
C SER A 605 27.56 18.93 -27.05
N ILE A 606 27.28 18.42 -25.84
CA ILE A 606 26.75 19.20 -24.71
C ILE A 606 27.79 20.18 -24.17
N SER A 607 29.07 19.81 -24.20
CA SER A 607 30.19 20.71 -23.84
C SER A 607 30.25 21.93 -24.77
N LEU A 608 30.00 21.73 -26.07
CA LEU A 608 29.98 22.80 -27.07
C LEU A 608 28.76 23.73 -26.91
N ALA A 609 27.60 23.19 -26.52
CA ALA A 609 26.37 23.96 -26.28
C ALA A 609 26.44 24.82 -25.01
N ASN A 610 27.13 24.36 -23.96
CA ASN A 610 27.29 25.09 -22.70
C ASN A 610 28.17 26.34 -22.79
N MET A 611 29.05 26.46 -23.80
CA MET A 611 29.86 27.69 -23.99
C MET A 611 29.03 28.86 -24.54
N ASN A 612 27.89 28.61 -25.18
CA ASN A 612 27.07 29.66 -25.79
C ASN A 612 25.94 30.19 -24.89
N CYS A 613 25.56 29.46 -23.83
CA CYS A 613 24.47 29.85 -22.92
C CYS A 613 24.92 30.67 -21.68
N GLN A 614 26.20 30.95 -21.49
CA GLN A 614 26.70 31.65 -20.29
C GLN A 614 26.43 33.16 -20.26
N ARG A 615 25.79 33.75 -21.28
CA ARG A 615 25.77 35.20 -21.40
C ARG A 615 24.51 35.90 -20.87
N TRP A 616 23.37 35.22 -20.68
CA TRP A 616 22.08 35.88 -20.39
C TRP A 616 21.38 35.25 -19.17
N THR A 617 20.82 36.12 -18.31
CA THR A 617 19.95 35.90 -17.11
C THR A 617 20.61 35.67 -15.74
N PHE A 618 21.30 36.71 -15.23
CA PHE A 618 21.43 36.98 -13.80
C PHE A 618 20.30 37.97 -13.44
N GLU A 619 19.18 37.55 -12.81
CA GLU A 619 18.31 38.44 -11.99
C GLU A 619 17.04 37.78 -11.37
N ALA A 620 16.58 36.58 -11.76
CA ALA A 620 15.36 35.99 -11.19
C ALA A 620 15.61 34.62 -10.52
N ASN A 621 15.69 34.57 -9.18
CA ASN A 621 15.14 33.50 -8.30
C ASN A 621 15.77 33.49 -6.90
N TYR A 622 15.11 34.15 -5.94
CA TYR A 622 15.49 34.10 -4.52
C TYR A 622 14.55 33.19 -3.69
N LEU A 623 13.25 33.21 -4.00
CA LEU A 623 12.22 32.47 -3.26
C LEU A 623 12.17 30.98 -3.66
N GLU A 624 12.26 30.65 -4.95
CA GLU A 624 12.31 29.26 -5.42
C GLU A 624 13.56 28.52 -4.91
N THR A 625 14.68 29.23 -4.69
CA THR A 625 15.92 28.63 -4.22
C THR A 625 15.90 28.21 -2.74
N ALA A 626 15.11 28.88 -1.90
CA ALA A 626 14.96 28.53 -0.48
C ALA A 626 14.08 27.28 -0.29
N GLU A 627 13.00 27.14 -1.09
CA GLU A 627 12.16 25.94 -1.11
C GLU A 627 12.93 24.70 -1.55
N ILE A 628 13.79 24.81 -2.57
CA ILE A 628 14.64 23.70 -3.03
C ILE A 628 15.57 23.21 -1.91
N ILE A 629 16.17 24.11 -1.13
CA ILE A 629 17.03 23.72 0.01
C ILE A 629 16.23 22.99 1.07
N LYS A 630 15.02 23.48 1.39
CA LYS A 630 14.10 22.85 2.35
C LYS A 630 13.72 21.44 1.90
N ASP A 631 13.33 21.27 0.65
CA ASP A 631 12.94 19.98 0.09
C ASP A 631 14.11 19.00 0.10
N LEU A 632 15.31 19.44 -0.29
CA LEU A 632 16.51 18.61 -0.22
C LEU A 632 16.82 18.15 1.21
N CYS A 633 16.61 18.98 2.23
CA CYS A 633 16.74 18.60 3.63
C CYS A 633 15.68 17.56 4.06
N LEU A 634 14.42 17.73 3.64
CA LEU A 634 13.33 16.79 3.94
C LEU A 634 13.53 15.42 3.27
N TYR A 635 14.10 15.39 2.06
CA TYR A 635 14.45 14.14 1.35
C TYR A 635 15.79 13.52 1.77
N GLY A 636 16.44 14.04 2.81
CA GLY A 636 17.70 13.48 3.35
C GLY A 636 18.94 13.74 2.48
N LYS A 637 18.86 14.61 1.46
CA LYS A 637 19.98 14.99 0.57
C LYS A 637 20.76 16.18 1.11
N LEU A 638 21.20 16.07 2.37
CA LEU A 638 21.82 17.16 3.13
C LEU A 638 23.12 17.70 2.50
N GLY A 639 23.95 16.82 1.92
CA GLY A 639 25.18 17.23 1.23
C GLY A 639 24.93 18.15 0.03
N THR A 640 23.87 17.87 -0.74
CA THR A 640 23.45 18.71 -1.88
C THR A 640 22.85 20.03 -1.40
N ALA A 641 22.07 20.01 -0.32
CA ALA A 641 21.48 21.22 0.28
C ALA A 641 22.56 22.19 0.79
N LEU A 642 23.58 21.70 1.50
CA LEU A 642 24.71 22.51 1.98
C LEU A 642 25.57 23.06 0.84
N TRP A 643 25.84 22.27 -0.19
CA TRP A 643 26.58 22.73 -1.38
C TRP A 643 25.83 23.86 -2.10
N LEU A 644 24.51 23.69 -2.31
CA LEU A 644 23.68 24.68 -2.98
C LEU A 644 23.64 25.99 -2.19
N ARG A 645 23.46 25.91 -0.87
CA ARG A 645 23.53 27.07 0.03
C ARG A 645 24.86 27.83 -0.14
N ARG A 646 26.01 27.15 -0.02
CA ARG A 646 27.34 27.81 -0.12
C ARG A 646 27.51 28.52 -1.45
N LYS A 647 27.10 27.88 -2.55
CA LYS A 647 27.18 28.46 -3.91
C LYS A 647 26.28 29.68 -4.09
N LEU A 648 25.15 29.73 -3.39
CA LEU A 648 24.22 30.86 -3.43
C LEU A 648 24.67 32.01 -2.51
N MET A 649 25.25 31.70 -1.34
CA MET A 649 25.86 32.74 -0.51
C MET A 649 27.06 33.42 -1.17
N GLN A 650 27.88 32.68 -1.94
CA GLN A 650 28.93 33.24 -2.78
C GLN A 650 28.41 34.21 -3.86
N LYS A 651 27.10 34.15 -4.16
CA LYS A 651 26.40 35.06 -5.07
C LYS A 651 25.62 36.17 -4.34
N GLY A 652 25.77 36.30 -3.03
CA GLY A 652 25.17 37.39 -2.22
C GLY A 652 23.76 37.11 -1.67
N VAL A 653 23.30 35.86 -1.63
CA VAL A 653 21.95 35.47 -1.15
C VAL A 653 21.93 35.28 0.38
N VAL A 654 20.98 35.88 1.10
CA VAL A 654 20.87 35.86 2.59
C VAL A 654 19.66 35.05 3.08
N PHE A 655 19.83 33.77 3.37
CA PHE A 655 18.72 32.89 3.75
C PHE A 655 18.04 33.27 5.07
N ASP A 656 16.75 33.01 5.19
CA ASP A 656 15.96 33.29 6.40
C ASP A 656 16.24 32.29 7.55
N VAL A 657 15.73 32.60 8.75
CA VAL A 657 15.93 31.75 9.95
C VAL A 657 15.30 30.36 9.77
N PHE A 658 14.22 30.26 9.01
CA PHE A 658 13.52 29.00 8.76
C PHE A 658 14.34 28.02 7.93
N THR A 659 14.92 28.48 6.81
CA THR A 659 15.80 27.66 5.95
C THR A 659 17.01 27.15 6.73
N HIS A 660 17.57 28.00 7.60
CA HIS A 660 18.65 27.63 8.49
C HIS A 660 18.24 26.57 9.52
N ASN A 661 17.03 26.67 10.10
CA ASN A 661 16.53 25.67 11.04
C ASN A 661 16.33 24.29 10.41
N TYR A 662 15.93 24.21 9.13
CA TYR A 662 15.84 22.94 8.41
C TYR A 662 17.21 22.29 8.18
N LEU A 663 18.21 23.09 7.79
CA LEU A 663 19.59 22.63 7.65
C LEU A 663 20.15 22.18 9.01
N MET A 664 19.91 22.96 10.07
CA MET A 664 20.30 22.65 11.44
C MET A 664 19.72 21.32 11.91
N ASN A 665 18.41 21.12 11.73
CA ASN A 665 17.73 19.87 12.08
C ASN A 665 18.28 18.67 11.26
N GLY A 666 18.56 18.89 9.97
CA GLY A 666 19.20 17.90 9.11
C GLY A 666 20.57 17.47 9.64
N LEU A 667 21.44 18.44 9.95
CA LEU A 667 22.79 18.20 10.48
C LEU A 667 22.76 17.50 11.84
N CYS A 668 21.86 17.94 12.73
CA CYS A 668 21.66 17.33 14.04
C CYS A 668 21.22 15.87 13.94
N LYS A 669 20.34 15.53 12.98
CA LYS A 669 19.89 14.15 12.75
C LYS A 669 20.94 13.25 12.12
N THR A 670 21.82 13.81 11.27
CA THR A 670 22.95 13.06 10.68
C THR A 670 24.15 12.97 11.61
N GLY A 671 24.13 13.67 12.76
CA GLY A 671 25.20 13.67 13.76
C GLY A 671 26.41 14.53 13.39
N ASP A 672 26.32 15.35 12.34
CA ASP A 672 27.40 16.22 11.85
C ASP A 672 27.37 17.56 12.59
N LEU A 673 27.67 17.50 13.90
CA LEU A 673 27.51 18.61 14.83
C LEU A 673 28.56 19.72 14.66
N ASP A 674 29.72 19.41 14.09
CA ASP A 674 30.77 20.40 13.82
C ASP A 674 30.27 21.42 12.78
N LYS A 675 29.60 20.94 11.73
CA LYS A 675 28.96 21.81 10.73
C LYS A 675 27.74 22.54 11.28
N ALA A 676 27.06 21.98 12.29
CA ALA A 676 25.96 22.65 12.96
C ALA A 676 26.47 23.80 13.87
N ASP A 677 27.60 23.60 14.55
CA ASP A 677 28.36 24.64 15.27
C ASP A 677 28.82 25.76 14.33
N GLU A 678 29.34 25.42 13.15
CA GLU A 678 29.68 26.41 12.12
C GLU A 678 28.44 27.19 11.68
N LEU A 679 27.31 26.51 11.46
CA LEU A 679 26.06 27.13 11.00
C LEU A 679 25.52 28.17 11.98
N ILE A 680 25.54 27.89 13.28
CA ILE A 680 25.00 28.81 14.29
C ILE A 680 25.94 30.02 14.53
N LYS A 681 27.25 29.82 14.37
CA LYS A 681 28.24 30.91 14.39
C LYS A 681 28.05 31.82 13.19
N GLU A 682 27.91 31.25 12.00
CA GLU A 682 27.63 31.96 10.76
C GLU A 682 26.32 32.76 10.85
N MET A 683 25.24 32.19 11.39
CA MET A 683 23.99 32.91 11.65
C MET A 683 24.14 34.05 12.67
N SER A 684 25.06 33.92 13.64
CA SER A 684 25.30 34.96 14.66
C SER A 684 26.19 36.10 14.15
N GLU A 685 27.13 35.81 13.25
CA GLU A 685 28.11 36.77 12.73
C GLU A 685 27.63 37.47 11.45
N GLN A 686 26.91 36.74 10.57
CA GLN A 686 26.50 37.21 9.24
C GLN A 686 24.98 37.40 9.11
N GLY A 687 24.20 36.90 10.08
CA GLY A 687 22.74 36.94 10.07
C GLY A 687 22.11 35.86 9.19
N PRO A 688 20.82 35.51 9.41
CA PRO A 688 19.89 36.10 10.39
C PRO A 688 20.08 35.56 11.81
N SER A 689 19.78 36.38 12.81
CA SER A 689 20.00 36.06 14.23
C SER A 689 19.25 34.79 14.66
N PRO A 690 19.91 33.81 15.31
CA PRO A 690 19.26 32.62 15.85
C PRO A 690 18.12 32.98 16.79
N ASN A 691 17.00 32.25 16.71
CA ASN A 691 15.87 32.42 17.61
C ASN A 691 15.72 31.22 18.57
N CYS A 692 14.71 31.24 19.44
CA CYS A 692 14.46 30.16 20.39
C CYS A 692 14.29 28.78 19.71
N ALA A 693 13.67 28.72 18.52
CA ALA A 693 13.52 27.46 17.79
C ALA A 693 14.84 26.94 17.21
N THR A 694 15.74 27.84 16.77
CA THR A 694 17.10 27.50 16.32
C THR A 694 17.89 26.86 17.47
N TYR A 695 17.89 27.50 18.65
CA TYR A 695 18.57 26.97 19.83
C TYR A 695 17.96 25.66 20.33
N ASN A 696 16.62 25.52 20.36
CA ASN A 696 15.96 24.27 20.75
C ASN A 696 16.33 23.12 19.80
N THR A 697 16.38 23.36 18.50
CA THR A 697 16.77 22.36 17.49
C THR A 697 18.23 21.93 17.70
N PHE A 698 19.11 22.89 17.98
CA PHE A 698 20.53 22.65 18.14
C PHE A 698 20.85 21.93 19.46
N ILE A 699 20.23 22.37 20.57
CA ILE A 699 20.30 21.70 21.87
C ILE A 699 19.81 20.25 21.74
N ASN A 700 18.69 20.02 21.06
CA ASN A 700 18.17 18.67 20.82
C ASN A 700 19.15 17.79 20.02
N GLY A 701 19.91 18.36 19.08
CA GLY A 701 20.99 17.67 18.37
C GLY A 701 22.09 17.13 19.30
N TYR A 702 22.59 17.96 20.21
CA TYR A 702 23.56 17.51 21.22
C TYR A 702 22.95 16.54 22.24
N CYS A 703 21.65 16.63 22.52
CA CYS A 703 20.94 15.65 23.33
C CYS A 703 20.95 14.24 22.69
N LEU A 704 20.86 14.15 21.35
CA LEU A 704 20.93 12.87 20.63
C LEU A 704 22.29 12.19 20.83
N ILE A 705 23.38 12.96 20.81
CA ILE A 705 24.77 12.47 20.96
C ILE A 705 25.21 12.41 22.45
N ASN A 706 24.32 12.74 23.38
CA ASN A 706 24.54 12.66 24.83
C ASN A 706 25.64 13.60 25.37
N ASN A 707 25.90 14.71 24.69
CA ASN A 707 26.87 15.71 25.15
C ASN A 707 26.17 16.81 25.95
N VAL A 708 25.93 16.55 27.24
CA VAL A 708 25.17 17.45 28.12
C VAL A 708 25.95 18.72 28.48
N ASP A 709 27.28 18.68 28.47
CA ASP A 709 28.11 19.84 28.82
C ASP A 709 27.94 20.95 27.76
N LYS A 710 27.91 20.57 26.48
CA LYS A 710 27.52 21.44 25.36
C LYS A 710 26.05 21.89 25.47
N VAL A 711 25.13 21.04 25.92
CA VAL A 711 23.72 21.42 26.11
C VAL A 711 23.58 22.54 27.14
N LEU A 712 24.26 22.43 28.29
CA LEU A 712 24.25 23.44 29.35
C LEU A 712 24.94 24.75 28.92
N ASP A 713 26.04 24.63 28.16
CA ASP A 713 26.73 25.78 27.57
C ASP A 713 25.85 26.52 26.55
N LEU A 714 25.15 25.79 25.67
CA LEU A 714 24.22 26.37 24.71
C LEU A 714 22.99 26.99 25.38
N PHE A 715 22.50 26.39 26.45
CA PHE A 715 21.41 26.96 27.26
C PHE A 715 21.82 28.28 27.92
N SER A 716 23.03 28.32 28.50
CA SER A 716 23.59 29.54 29.10
C SER A 716 23.86 30.61 28.04
N THR A 717 24.35 30.20 26.86
CA THR A 717 24.60 31.08 25.71
C THR A 717 23.30 31.69 25.18
N MET A 718 22.22 30.91 25.12
CA MET A 718 20.89 31.38 24.73
C MET A 718 20.40 32.48 25.69
N ALA A 719 20.54 32.29 27.00
CA ALA A 719 20.18 33.27 28.01
C ALA A 719 21.07 34.53 27.96
N ASN A 720 22.39 34.37 27.81
CA ASN A 720 23.35 35.47 27.71
C ASN A 720 23.14 36.34 26.47
N LYS A 721 22.60 35.78 25.38
CA LYS A 721 22.21 36.52 24.17
C LYS A 721 20.82 37.16 24.26
N GLY A 722 20.17 37.14 25.42
CA GLY A 722 18.87 37.75 25.65
C GLY A 722 17.68 36.97 25.06
N ILE A 723 17.88 35.73 24.65
CA ILE A 723 16.80 34.87 24.14
C ILE A 723 16.24 34.08 25.31
N LYS A 724 15.02 34.42 25.75
CA LYS A 724 14.40 33.77 26.91
C LYS A 724 14.09 32.28 26.61
N PRO A 725 14.60 31.32 27.42
CA PRO A 725 14.20 29.93 27.33
C PRO A 725 12.69 29.78 27.50
N ASN A 726 12.08 28.89 26.70
CA ASN A 726 10.67 28.57 26.83
C ASN A 726 10.49 27.15 27.41
N ARG A 727 9.25 26.78 27.75
CA ARG A 727 8.94 25.45 28.32
C ARG A 727 9.45 24.28 27.46
N VAL A 728 9.51 24.43 26.13
CA VAL A 728 10.08 23.43 25.21
C VAL A 728 11.59 23.30 25.41
N THR A 729 12.32 24.41 25.58
CA THR A 729 13.75 24.41 25.91
C THR A 729 13.99 23.66 27.22
N CYS A 730 13.19 23.93 28.25
CA CYS A 730 13.35 23.29 29.56
C CYS A 730 12.99 21.79 29.52
N ASN A 731 11.98 21.37 28.74
CA ASN A 731 11.66 19.94 28.54
C ASN A 731 12.80 19.17 27.84
N ILE A 732 13.42 19.79 26.83
CA ILE A 732 14.60 19.21 26.15
C ILE A 732 15.76 19.07 27.14
N LEU A 733 15.96 20.06 28.02
CA LEU A 733 17.00 20.03 29.05
C LEU A 733 16.75 18.93 30.09
N VAL A 734 15.52 18.81 30.61
CA VAL A 734 15.12 17.73 31.54
C VAL A 734 15.38 16.36 30.90
N HIS A 735 14.98 16.15 29.64
CA HIS A 735 15.25 14.90 28.92
C HIS A 735 16.77 14.62 28.79
N ALA A 736 17.57 15.65 28.52
CA ALA A 736 19.03 15.52 28.38
C ALA A 736 19.71 15.15 29.71
N LEU A 737 19.35 15.84 30.79
CA LEU A 737 19.87 15.60 32.13
C LEU A 737 19.51 14.20 32.63
N CYS A 738 18.27 13.75 32.37
CA CYS A 738 17.83 12.39 32.63
C CYS A 738 18.68 11.34 31.88
N LYS A 739 19.06 11.59 30.62
CA LYS A 739 19.87 10.64 29.82
C LYS A 739 21.30 10.47 30.33
N LYS A 740 21.89 11.50 30.95
CA LYS A 740 23.23 11.45 31.58
C LYS A 740 23.18 11.03 33.06
N GLY A 741 21.98 10.92 33.65
CA GLY A 741 21.77 10.48 35.03
C GLY A 741 21.80 11.60 36.08
N HIS A 742 21.81 12.87 35.66
CA HIS A 742 21.75 14.05 36.55
C HIS A 742 20.29 14.33 36.97
N LEU A 743 19.72 13.41 37.74
CA LEU A 743 18.28 13.41 38.04
C LEU A 743 17.84 14.53 39.00
N GLU A 744 18.72 14.99 39.89
CA GLU A 744 18.40 16.07 40.84
C GLU A 744 18.33 17.43 40.13
N ASP A 745 19.26 17.70 39.20
CA ASP A 745 19.24 18.92 38.38
C ASP A 745 18.02 18.91 37.44
N ALA A 746 17.68 17.74 36.88
CA ALA A 746 16.47 17.56 36.07
C ALA A 746 15.19 17.83 36.88
N LYS A 747 15.15 17.39 38.13
CA LYS A 747 14.03 17.62 39.05
C LYS A 747 13.91 19.10 39.45
N LYS A 748 15.03 19.76 39.77
CA LYS A 748 15.05 21.18 40.10
C LYS A 748 14.51 22.04 38.95
N HIS A 749 14.97 21.78 37.73
CA HIS A 749 14.45 22.49 36.56
C HIS A 749 13.00 22.15 36.25
N LEU A 750 12.51 20.96 36.61
CA LEU A 750 11.08 20.66 36.54
C LEU A 750 10.27 21.47 37.56
N GLU A 751 10.74 21.60 38.80
CA GLU A 751 10.08 22.41 39.83
C GLU A 751 10.01 23.89 39.42
N GLU A 752 11.06 24.44 38.82
CA GLU A 752 11.07 25.79 38.23
C GLU A 752 10.04 25.97 37.10
N ILE A 753 9.75 24.92 36.31
CA ILE A 753 8.70 24.94 35.27
C ILE A 753 7.30 24.87 35.89
N LEU A 754 7.14 24.18 37.01
CA LEU A 754 5.86 23.95 37.68
C LEU A 754 5.40 25.15 38.53
N ASP A 755 6.34 25.96 39.03
CA ASP A 755 6.10 27.17 39.84
C ASP A 755 5.81 28.45 39.00
N ASP A 756 5.90 28.39 37.66
CA ASP A 756 5.59 29.54 36.78
C ASP A 756 4.06 29.72 36.63
N ASP A 757 3.48 30.61 37.45
CA ASP A 757 2.04 30.85 37.69
C ASP A 757 1.19 31.28 36.48
N ASN A 758 1.77 31.45 35.29
CA ASN A 758 1.15 32.19 34.19
C ASN A 758 0.49 31.38 33.06
N ASP A 759 0.29 30.05 33.14
CA ASP A 759 -0.63 29.41 32.17
C ASP A 759 -1.31 28.10 32.64
N LYS A 760 -2.63 28.03 32.38
CA LYS A 760 -3.64 27.13 32.97
C LYS A 760 -3.87 25.82 32.19
N THR A 761 -2.88 25.27 31.51
CA THR A 761 -3.06 24.01 30.76
C THR A 761 -2.55 22.81 31.55
N ALA A 762 -3.50 22.03 32.09
CA ALA A 762 -3.25 20.77 32.81
C ALA A 762 -2.42 19.76 31.97
N SER A 763 -2.48 19.82 30.64
CA SER A 763 -1.74 18.97 29.71
C SER A 763 -0.23 19.15 29.76
N ASP A 764 0.25 20.37 29.98
CA ASP A 764 1.67 20.69 29.81
C ASP A 764 2.50 20.26 31.03
N LYS A 765 1.86 20.24 32.21
CA LYS A 765 2.43 19.71 33.46
C LYS A 765 2.62 18.18 33.40
N ILE A 766 1.76 17.47 32.66
CA ILE A 766 1.85 16.02 32.45
C ILE A 766 3.05 15.65 31.58
N ILE A 767 3.34 16.44 30.53
CA ILE A 767 4.45 16.18 29.59
C ILE A 767 5.80 16.20 30.32
N SER A 768 6.09 17.26 31.08
CA SER A 768 7.36 17.42 31.79
C SER A 768 7.54 16.35 32.88
N SER A 769 6.46 16.03 33.60
CA SER A 769 6.45 14.93 34.58
C SER A 769 6.67 13.56 33.92
N THR A 770 6.11 13.34 32.73
CA THR A 770 6.28 12.10 31.95
C THR A 770 7.71 11.90 31.46
N ILE A 771 8.37 12.97 31.02
CA ILE A 771 9.80 12.95 30.65
C ILE A 771 10.67 12.59 31.86
N LEU A 772 10.38 13.15 33.04
CA LEU A 772 11.12 12.84 34.26
C LEU A 772 10.87 11.40 34.74
N MET A 773 9.63 10.90 34.65
CA MET A 773 9.29 9.49 34.95
C MET A 773 10.10 8.52 34.07
N ASP A 774 10.11 8.73 32.75
CA ASP A 774 10.90 7.93 31.80
C ASP A 774 12.41 7.99 32.14
N GLY A 775 12.90 9.18 32.50
CA GLY A 775 14.26 9.38 32.99
C GLY A 775 14.60 8.56 34.24
N TYR A 776 13.74 8.57 35.25
CA TYR A 776 13.93 7.77 36.46
C TYR A 776 13.93 6.27 36.16
N PHE A 777 13.02 5.78 35.30
CA PHE A 777 13.01 4.37 34.90
C PHE A 777 14.28 3.94 34.16
N LYS A 778 14.76 4.75 33.20
CA LYS A 778 15.99 4.47 32.45
C LYS A 778 17.24 4.42 33.32
N ASN A 779 17.24 5.12 34.45
CA ASN A 779 18.33 5.11 35.44
C ASN A 779 18.11 4.10 36.59
N GLY A 780 17.09 3.24 36.50
CA GLY A 780 16.80 2.20 37.50
C GLY A 780 16.22 2.72 38.83
N LYS A 781 15.74 3.96 38.87
CA LYS A 781 15.20 4.64 40.06
C LYS A 781 13.67 4.54 40.12
N MET A 782 13.17 3.31 40.29
CA MET A 782 11.73 3.01 40.19
C MET A 782 10.86 3.70 41.27
N VAL A 783 11.38 3.85 42.50
CA VAL A 783 10.63 4.44 43.61
C VAL A 783 10.37 5.92 43.35
N GLN A 784 11.38 6.63 42.84
CA GLN A 784 11.24 8.03 42.44
C GLN A 784 10.26 8.19 41.27
N ALA A 785 10.32 7.31 40.26
CA ALA A 785 9.36 7.32 39.14
C ALA A 785 7.91 7.15 39.62
N LYS A 786 7.67 6.24 40.57
CA LYS A 786 6.35 6.04 41.19
C LYS A 786 5.91 7.25 42.02
N SER A 787 6.82 7.89 42.75
CA SER A 787 6.50 9.12 43.48
C SER A 787 6.06 10.25 42.55
N VAL A 788 6.68 10.37 41.37
CA VAL A 788 6.24 11.35 40.35
C VAL A 788 4.85 10.98 39.81
N TRP A 789 4.57 9.70 39.57
CA TRP A 789 3.24 9.22 39.17
C TRP A 789 2.16 9.53 40.22
N ASP A 790 2.44 9.27 41.50
CA ASP A 790 1.50 9.52 42.59
C ASP A 790 1.17 11.02 42.69
N ASN A 791 2.15 11.91 42.46
CA ASN A 791 1.92 13.34 42.37
C ASN A 791 1.03 13.72 41.16
N VAL A 792 1.26 13.12 39.99
CA VAL A 792 0.45 13.36 38.78
C VAL A 792 -1.01 12.93 38.97
N VAL A 793 -1.25 11.86 39.73
CA VAL A 793 -2.60 11.37 40.04
C VAL A 793 -3.30 12.23 41.12
N GLN A 794 -2.56 12.77 42.09
CA GLN A 794 -3.11 13.64 43.15
C GLN A 794 -3.52 15.03 42.65
N MET A 795 -2.91 15.51 41.56
CA MET A 795 -3.18 16.85 40.99
C MET A 795 -4.49 16.96 40.18
N ASP A 796 -5.36 15.93 40.18
CA ASP A 796 -6.60 15.82 39.37
C ASP A 796 -6.44 16.13 37.87
N THR A 797 -5.21 15.99 37.38
CA THR A 797 -4.82 16.12 35.97
C THR A 797 -5.35 14.92 35.19
N GLN A 798 -6.05 15.14 34.07
CA GLN A 798 -6.46 14.03 33.19
C GLN A 798 -5.24 13.34 32.59
N VAL A 799 -4.86 12.20 33.17
CA VAL A 799 -3.75 11.37 32.70
C VAL A 799 -4.08 10.80 31.33
N ASP A 800 -3.14 10.93 30.40
CA ASP A 800 -3.30 10.45 29.02
C ASP A 800 -2.69 9.06 28.81
N VAL A 801 -2.88 8.53 27.59
CA VAL A 801 -2.35 7.22 27.19
C VAL A 801 -0.82 7.19 27.22
N VAL A 802 -0.16 8.32 26.95
CA VAL A 802 1.31 8.42 26.88
C VAL A 802 1.94 8.24 28.25
N ALA A 803 1.39 8.87 29.28
CA ALA A 803 1.87 8.73 30.66
C ALA A 803 1.74 7.28 31.17
N TYR A 804 0.63 6.61 30.88
CA TYR A 804 0.46 5.17 31.17
C TYR A 804 1.46 4.30 30.40
N ASN A 805 1.70 4.60 29.12
CA ASN A 805 2.66 3.86 28.30
C ASN A 805 4.10 3.98 28.83
N VAL A 806 4.52 5.17 29.31
CA VAL A 806 5.83 5.35 29.95
C VAL A 806 5.93 4.52 31.24
N LEU A 807 4.88 4.50 32.05
CA LEU A 807 4.83 3.73 33.29
C LEU A 807 4.91 2.22 33.01
N ILE A 808 4.10 1.72 32.08
CA ILE A 808 4.08 0.31 31.65
C ILE A 808 5.45 -0.07 31.07
N ASN A 809 6.04 0.75 30.20
CA ASN A 809 7.37 0.51 29.63
C ASN A 809 8.47 0.50 30.69
N GLY A 810 8.39 1.42 31.65
CA GLY A 810 9.29 1.52 32.78
C GLY A 810 9.32 0.23 33.60
N PHE A 811 8.15 -0.24 34.05
CA PHE A 811 8.04 -1.50 34.79
C PHE A 811 8.43 -2.72 33.96
N CYS A 812 8.10 -2.75 32.66
CA CYS A 812 8.58 -3.80 31.75
C CYS A 812 10.10 -3.83 31.63
N SER A 813 10.75 -2.67 31.56
CA SER A 813 12.21 -2.54 31.47
C SER A 813 12.92 -2.90 32.78
N SER A 814 12.26 -2.65 33.92
CA SER A 814 12.72 -3.06 35.25
C SER A 814 12.37 -4.51 35.62
N GLN A 815 11.85 -5.31 34.68
CA GLN A 815 11.43 -6.71 34.86
C GLN A 815 10.26 -6.94 35.85
N GLU A 816 9.57 -5.88 36.26
CA GLU A 816 8.41 -5.91 37.17
C GLU A 816 7.08 -6.04 36.40
N ILE A 817 6.92 -7.15 35.67
CA ILE A 817 5.81 -7.33 34.72
C ILE A 817 4.41 -7.32 35.37
N HIS A 818 4.31 -7.75 36.63
CA HIS A 818 3.03 -7.80 37.35
C HIS A 818 2.48 -6.37 37.61
N LEU A 819 3.37 -5.41 37.88
CA LEU A 819 2.99 -4.00 38.03
C LEU A 819 2.60 -3.39 36.68
N ALA A 820 3.31 -3.72 35.60
CA ALA A 820 2.97 -3.29 34.25
C ALA A 820 1.55 -3.73 33.85
N PHE A 821 1.17 -4.98 34.11
CA PHE A 821 -0.21 -5.46 33.89
C PHE A 821 -1.23 -4.81 34.83
N GLY A 822 -0.84 -4.48 36.06
CA GLY A 822 -1.68 -3.74 37.00
C GLY A 822 -2.09 -2.38 36.43
N TYR A 823 -1.12 -1.62 35.94
CA TYR A 823 -1.36 -0.30 35.34
C TYR A 823 -2.07 -0.38 33.98
N PHE A 824 -1.82 -1.43 33.19
CA PHE A 824 -2.61 -1.72 31.98
C PHE A 824 -4.10 -1.96 32.31
N CYS A 825 -4.40 -2.74 33.34
CA CYS A 825 -5.78 -2.95 33.79
C CYS A 825 -6.41 -1.66 34.34
N GLU A 826 -5.64 -0.85 35.06
CA GLU A 826 -6.09 0.44 35.59
C GLU A 826 -6.45 1.42 34.46
N MET A 827 -5.61 1.52 33.42
CA MET A 827 -5.86 2.31 32.23
C MET A 827 -7.23 1.98 31.61
N ILE A 828 -7.53 0.69 31.43
CA ILE A 828 -8.82 0.23 30.90
C ILE A 828 -9.97 0.57 31.83
N LYS A 829 -9.80 0.40 33.15
CA LYS A 829 -10.83 0.74 34.16
C LYS A 829 -11.18 2.23 34.15
N ARG A 830 -10.22 3.10 33.85
CA ARG A 830 -10.43 4.55 33.70
C ARG A 830 -11.03 4.95 32.35
N GLY A 831 -11.30 4.00 31.45
CA GLY A 831 -11.91 4.25 30.15
C GLY A 831 -10.93 4.67 29.05
N LEU A 832 -9.61 4.58 29.30
CA LEU A 832 -8.58 4.83 28.30
C LEU A 832 -8.34 3.56 27.49
N LEU A 833 -8.42 3.66 26.16
CA LEU A 833 -8.22 2.53 25.25
C LEU A 833 -6.73 2.33 24.97
N PRO A 834 -6.17 1.12 25.20
CA PRO A 834 -4.80 0.81 24.82
C PRO A 834 -4.57 0.94 23.31
N ASP A 835 -3.43 1.49 22.92
CA ASP A 835 -3.04 1.67 21.53
C ASP A 835 -2.00 0.61 21.09
N VAL A 836 -1.58 0.68 19.83
CA VAL A 836 -0.56 -0.22 19.27
C VAL A 836 0.73 -0.19 20.10
N PHE A 837 1.10 0.98 20.63
CA PHE A 837 2.30 1.16 21.42
C PHE A 837 2.20 0.47 22.79
N THR A 838 1.04 0.54 23.46
CA THR A 838 0.78 -0.16 24.72
C THR A 838 1.00 -1.67 24.57
N TYR A 839 0.42 -2.26 23.51
CA TYR A 839 0.58 -3.69 23.23
C TYR A 839 2.02 -4.06 22.86
N ASN A 840 2.68 -3.27 22.02
CA ASN A 840 4.07 -3.50 21.64
C ASN A 840 5.02 -3.44 22.85
N THR A 841 4.75 -2.53 23.79
CA THR A 841 5.51 -2.39 25.04
C THR A 841 5.39 -3.65 25.90
N LEU A 842 4.17 -4.15 26.11
CA LEU A 842 3.93 -5.38 26.89
C LEU A 842 4.55 -6.61 26.20
N ILE A 843 4.39 -6.73 24.89
CA ILE A 843 4.98 -7.81 24.08
C ILE A 843 6.51 -7.79 24.22
N SER A 844 7.13 -6.62 24.03
CA SER A 844 8.59 -6.45 24.16
C SER A 844 9.08 -6.80 25.57
N GLY A 845 8.38 -6.32 26.61
CA GLY A 845 8.69 -6.64 28.01
C GLY A 845 8.62 -8.14 28.31
N LEU A 846 7.55 -8.81 27.87
CA LEU A 846 7.39 -10.26 28.03
C LEU A 846 8.46 -11.06 27.28
N CYS A 847 8.81 -10.64 26.07
CA CYS A 847 9.88 -11.25 25.29
C CYS A 847 11.25 -11.12 25.97
N LYS A 848 11.54 -9.98 26.63
CA LYS A 848 12.80 -9.78 27.39
C LYS A 848 12.91 -10.70 28.62
N ILE A 849 11.78 -10.99 29.28
CA ILE A 849 11.71 -11.86 30.47
C ILE A 849 11.67 -13.36 30.07
N GLY A 850 11.46 -13.66 28.79
CA GLY A 850 11.39 -15.03 28.28
C GLY A 850 9.98 -15.66 28.28
N LYS A 851 8.93 -14.86 28.52
CA LYS A 851 7.52 -15.31 28.59
C LYS A 851 6.83 -15.19 27.21
N PHE A 852 7.28 -16.00 26.24
CA PHE A 852 6.83 -15.88 24.84
C PHE A 852 5.37 -16.28 24.59
N ASP A 853 4.86 -17.25 25.34
CA ASP A 853 3.46 -17.69 25.18
C ASP A 853 2.49 -16.60 25.65
N GLU A 854 2.82 -15.93 26.75
CA GLU A 854 2.09 -14.74 27.22
C GLU A 854 2.20 -13.59 26.19
N ALA A 855 3.39 -13.36 25.61
CA ALA A 855 3.56 -12.34 24.56
C ALA A 855 2.73 -12.66 23.30
N SER A 856 2.70 -13.93 22.89
CA SER A 856 1.89 -14.41 21.75
C SER A 856 0.40 -14.31 22.03
N TYR A 857 -0.02 -14.55 23.27
CA TYR A 857 -1.40 -14.38 23.72
C TYR A 857 -1.83 -12.90 23.66
N ILE A 858 -0.99 -11.99 24.13
CA ILE A 858 -1.23 -10.53 24.06
C ILE A 858 -1.32 -10.06 22.60
N HIS A 859 -0.43 -10.52 21.71
CA HIS A 859 -0.51 -10.27 20.27
C HIS A 859 -1.81 -10.82 19.64
N GLY A 860 -2.29 -11.98 20.09
CA GLY A 860 -3.57 -12.54 19.68
C GLY A 860 -4.77 -11.70 20.16
N ILE A 861 -4.73 -11.18 21.39
CA ILE A 861 -5.75 -10.27 21.93
C ILE A 861 -5.81 -8.99 21.10
N MET A 862 -4.66 -8.37 20.83
CA MET A 862 -4.54 -7.15 20.01
C MET A 862 -5.32 -7.30 18.69
N SER A 863 -5.14 -8.45 18.01
CA SER A 863 -5.87 -8.75 16.77
C SER A 863 -7.39 -8.95 16.99
N LYS A 864 -7.82 -9.61 18.08
CA LYS A 864 -9.23 -9.89 18.36
C LYS A 864 -10.06 -8.66 18.72
N ILE A 865 -9.44 -7.66 19.34
CA ILE A 865 -10.09 -6.40 19.72
C ILE A 865 -10.09 -5.36 18.58
N GLY A 866 -9.57 -5.72 17.40
CA GLY A 866 -9.56 -4.86 16.22
C GLY A 866 -8.34 -3.93 16.09
N ILE A 867 -7.30 -4.11 16.92
CA ILE A 867 -6.03 -3.38 16.77
C ILE A 867 -5.10 -4.20 15.87
N ILE A 868 -4.70 -3.63 14.74
CA ILE A 868 -3.89 -4.33 13.73
C ILE A 868 -2.42 -4.34 14.19
N PRO A 869 -1.78 -5.52 14.36
CA PRO A 869 -0.36 -5.59 14.69
C PRO A 869 0.51 -5.01 13.57
N ASP A 870 1.51 -4.21 13.96
CA ASP A 870 2.43 -3.52 13.05
C ASP A 870 3.76 -4.29 12.90
N GLN A 871 4.68 -3.78 12.07
CA GLN A 871 5.99 -4.42 11.89
C GLN A 871 6.79 -4.51 13.21
N MET A 872 6.57 -3.58 14.14
CA MET A 872 7.24 -3.54 15.44
C MET A 872 6.73 -4.61 16.40
N SER A 873 5.42 -4.92 16.37
CA SER A 873 4.83 -6.05 17.10
C SER A 873 5.52 -7.36 16.72
N TYR A 874 5.63 -7.59 15.41
CA TYR A 874 6.23 -8.81 14.85
C TYR A 874 7.74 -8.87 15.10
N LYS A 875 8.46 -7.75 14.88
CA LYS A 875 9.89 -7.65 15.15
C LYS A 875 10.20 -8.03 16.61
N SER A 876 9.44 -7.51 17.56
CA SER A 876 9.66 -7.77 18.99
C SER A 876 9.49 -9.25 19.34
N LEU A 877 8.45 -9.90 18.81
CA LEU A 877 8.22 -11.33 18.99
C LEU A 877 9.30 -12.19 18.32
N ILE A 878 9.60 -11.91 17.04
CA ILE A 878 10.62 -12.64 16.26
C ILE A 878 11.98 -12.51 16.93
N GLN A 879 12.38 -11.30 17.32
CA GLN A 879 13.63 -11.05 18.03
C GLN A 879 13.71 -11.82 19.34
N GLY A 880 12.65 -11.78 20.16
CA GLY A 880 12.57 -12.53 21.42
C GLY A 880 12.73 -14.05 21.22
N LEU A 881 12.01 -14.61 20.24
CA LEU A 881 12.10 -16.04 19.90
C LEU A 881 13.48 -16.42 19.34
N CYS A 882 14.09 -15.56 18.51
CA CYS A 882 15.40 -15.79 17.91
C CYS A 882 16.55 -15.73 18.92
N ILE A 883 16.46 -14.88 19.96
CA ILE A 883 17.46 -14.84 21.05
C ILE A 883 17.48 -16.18 21.80
N ASN A 884 16.33 -16.83 21.95
CA ASN A 884 16.17 -18.07 22.70
C ASN A 884 16.28 -19.34 21.84
N GLY A 885 16.66 -19.19 20.56
CA GLY A 885 16.87 -20.31 19.64
C GLY A 885 15.59 -20.99 19.14
N VAL A 886 14.40 -20.44 19.39
CA VAL A 886 13.11 -21.00 18.96
C VAL A 886 12.77 -20.55 17.53
N VAL A 887 13.63 -20.90 16.58
CA VAL A 887 13.59 -20.37 15.21
C VAL A 887 12.35 -20.77 14.41
N VAL A 888 11.73 -21.92 14.71
CA VAL A 888 10.55 -22.42 13.99
C VAL A 888 9.35 -21.48 14.19
N ARG A 889 9.03 -21.14 15.44
CA ARG A 889 7.93 -20.20 15.78
C ARG A 889 8.23 -18.79 15.26
N ALA A 890 9.50 -18.37 15.26
CA ALA A 890 9.90 -17.09 14.68
C ALA A 890 9.62 -17.05 13.16
N ASN A 891 9.90 -18.15 12.45
CA ASN A 891 9.62 -18.26 11.02
C ASN A 891 8.10 -18.36 10.73
N GLU A 892 7.32 -19.01 11.59
CA GLU A 892 5.84 -18.98 11.48
C GLU A 892 5.28 -17.56 11.56
N LEU A 893 5.84 -16.72 12.45
CA LEU A 893 5.45 -15.31 12.53
C LEU A 893 5.83 -14.52 11.27
N LEU A 894 7.02 -14.77 10.70
CA LEU A 894 7.44 -14.18 9.41
C LEU A 894 6.49 -14.58 8.28
N LEU A 895 6.14 -15.86 8.18
CA LEU A 895 5.17 -16.34 7.19
C LEU A 895 3.79 -15.72 7.43
N GLY A 896 3.37 -15.57 8.69
CA GLY A 896 2.14 -14.87 9.05
C GLY A 896 2.14 -13.38 8.67
N MET A 897 3.28 -12.70 8.68
CA MET A 897 3.41 -11.34 8.13
C MET A 897 3.15 -11.34 6.62
N LEU A 898 3.74 -12.30 5.91
CA LEU A 898 3.61 -12.43 4.45
C LEU A 898 2.19 -12.80 4.03
N GLU A 899 1.51 -13.70 4.75
CA GLU A 899 0.10 -14.04 4.54
C GLU A 899 -0.82 -12.81 4.69
N LYS A 900 -0.48 -11.91 5.61
CA LYS A 900 -1.17 -10.62 5.80
C LYS A 900 -0.76 -9.55 4.78
N SER A 901 0.07 -9.92 3.79
CA SER A 901 0.62 -9.02 2.76
C SER A 901 1.46 -7.88 3.34
N MET A 902 2.17 -8.12 4.45
CA MET A 902 3.15 -7.19 5.01
C MET A 902 4.54 -7.64 4.58
N VAL A 903 5.25 -6.82 3.79
CA VAL A 903 6.63 -7.10 3.39
C VAL A 903 7.55 -6.73 4.56
N PRO A 904 8.22 -7.70 5.21
CA PRO A 904 9.06 -7.42 6.36
C PRO A 904 10.30 -6.61 5.96
N GLU A 905 10.68 -5.66 6.82
CA GLU A 905 11.95 -4.93 6.68
C GLU A 905 13.17 -5.87 6.64
N PRO A 906 14.28 -5.49 5.97
CA PRO A 906 15.51 -6.30 5.89
C PRO A 906 16.01 -6.82 7.24
N LEU A 907 15.82 -6.04 8.31
CA LEU A 907 16.23 -6.41 9.66
C LEU A 907 15.51 -7.67 10.18
N ILE A 908 14.22 -7.84 9.89
CA ILE A 908 13.42 -8.99 10.36
C ILE A 908 13.90 -10.27 9.67
N TRP A 909 14.18 -10.19 8.37
CA TRP A 909 14.79 -11.29 7.61
C TRP A 909 16.15 -11.68 8.19
N ASN A 910 17.00 -10.68 8.47
CA ASN A 910 18.33 -10.91 9.02
C ASN A 910 18.29 -11.57 10.39
N LEU A 911 17.32 -11.23 11.27
CA LEU A 911 17.14 -11.88 12.57
C LEU A 911 16.88 -13.39 12.42
N ILE A 912 16.06 -13.80 11.45
CA ILE A 912 15.72 -15.20 11.23
C ILE A 912 16.85 -15.95 10.54
N ILE A 913 17.52 -15.33 9.57
CA ILE A 913 18.70 -15.90 8.89
C ILE A 913 19.83 -16.13 9.91
N ASP A 914 20.12 -15.14 10.74
CA ASP A 914 21.09 -15.25 11.84
C ASP A 914 20.69 -16.35 12.83
N CYS A 915 19.41 -16.42 13.21
CA CYS A 915 18.94 -17.45 14.13
C CYS A 915 19.09 -18.86 13.54
N TYR A 916 18.71 -19.08 12.28
CA TYR A 916 18.96 -20.36 11.58
C TYR A 916 20.45 -20.68 11.49
N GLY A 917 21.31 -19.68 11.24
CA GLY A 917 22.76 -19.82 11.26
C GLY A 917 23.31 -20.22 12.63
N ARG A 918 22.87 -19.57 13.71
CA ARG A 918 23.22 -19.94 15.10
C ARG A 918 22.70 -21.32 15.48
N CYS A 919 21.58 -21.76 14.94
CA CYS A 919 21.04 -23.11 15.14
C CYS A 919 21.70 -24.19 14.26
N GLY A 920 22.64 -23.83 13.37
CA GLY A 920 23.30 -24.79 12.46
C GLY A 920 22.36 -25.35 11.39
N ASN A 921 21.37 -24.57 10.95
CA ASN A 921 20.46 -24.97 9.87
C ASN A 921 20.71 -24.12 8.62
N LEU A 922 21.82 -24.40 7.95
CA LEU A 922 22.29 -23.65 6.79
C LEU A 922 21.26 -23.65 5.65
N GLY A 923 20.64 -24.80 5.35
CA GLY A 923 19.65 -24.92 4.27
C GLY A 923 18.46 -23.97 4.44
N LYS A 924 17.93 -23.83 5.67
CA LYS A 924 16.85 -22.87 5.95
C LYS A 924 17.33 -21.42 5.97
N ALA A 925 18.56 -21.13 6.39
CA ALA A 925 19.13 -19.79 6.30
C ALA A 925 19.22 -19.29 4.85
N PHE A 926 19.72 -20.14 3.93
CA PHE A 926 19.75 -19.83 2.50
C PHE A 926 18.35 -19.76 1.86
N SER A 927 17.45 -20.67 2.25
CA SER A 927 16.05 -20.61 1.81
C SER A 927 15.40 -19.28 2.22
N THR A 928 15.66 -18.82 3.44
CA THR A 928 15.15 -17.53 3.95
C THR A 928 15.75 -16.33 3.20
N LYS A 929 17.06 -16.35 2.86
CA LYS A 929 17.69 -15.34 1.97
C LYS A 929 17.04 -15.33 0.59
N ASN A 930 16.73 -16.50 0.02
CA ASN A 930 16.08 -16.61 -1.27
C ASN A 930 14.63 -16.08 -1.20
N GLN A 931 13.90 -16.36 -0.12
CA GLN A 931 12.58 -15.78 0.13
C GLN A 931 12.66 -14.25 0.23
N MET A 932 13.62 -13.70 0.97
CA MET A 932 13.89 -12.26 1.06
C MET A 932 14.03 -11.63 -0.34
N LEU A 933 14.81 -12.27 -1.22
CA LEU A 933 14.97 -11.86 -2.63
C LEU A 933 13.67 -11.97 -3.46
N ILE A 934 12.92 -13.07 -3.32
CA ILE A 934 11.62 -13.29 -4.00
C ILE A 934 10.63 -12.17 -3.66
N TYR A 935 10.58 -11.78 -2.38
CA TYR A 935 9.73 -10.69 -1.91
C TYR A 935 10.29 -9.29 -2.24
N GLY A 936 11.45 -9.20 -2.90
CA GLY A 936 12.01 -7.94 -3.41
C GLY A 936 12.83 -7.17 -2.39
N VAL A 937 13.20 -7.79 -1.27
CA VAL A 937 14.06 -7.20 -0.25
C VAL A 937 15.52 -7.53 -0.60
N LYS A 938 16.36 -6.50 -0.76
CA LYS A 938 17.77 -6.70 -1.14
C LYS A 938 18.60 -7.13 0.07
N PRO A 939 19.42 -8.20 -0.04
CA PRO A 939 20.42 -8.54 0.96
C PRO A 939 21.33 -7.34 1.25
N ASN A 940 21.72 -7.18 2.51
CA ASN A 940 22.69 -6.18 2.94
C ASN A 940 23.89 -6.86 3.63
N VAL A 941 24.83 -6.06 4.11
CA VAL A 941 26.04 -6.54 4.80
C VAL A 941 25.69 -7.52 5.93
N TYR A 942 24.68 -7.21 6.74
CA TYR A 942 24.21 -8.07 7.83
C TYR A 942 23.66 -9.42 7.34
N THR A 943 22.98 -9.46 6.19
CA THR A 943 22.50 -10.72 5.59
C THR A 943 23.67 -11.65 5.26
N TYR A 944 24.72 -11.11 4.63
CA TYR A 944 25.90 -11.90 4.28
C TYR A 944 26.73 -12.27 5.52
N ASN A 945 26.88 -11.37 6.50
CA ASN A 945 27.56 -11.69 7.76
C ASN A 945 26.89 -12.86 8.50
N ALA A 946 25.55 -12.90 8.54
CA ALA A 946 24.81 -14.03 9.13
C ALA A 946 25.06 -15.36 8.39
N LEU A 947 25.11 -15.34 7.05
CA LEU A 947 25.38 -16.54 6.24
C LEU A 947 26.85 -16.98 6.30
N ILE A 948 27.79 -16.04 6.31
CA ILE A 948 29.21 -16.29 6.49
C ILE A 948 29.45 -16.93 7.86
N TYR A 949 28.85 -16.36 8.92
CA TYR A 949 28.91 -16.95 10.26
C TYR A 949 28.35 -18.38 10.27
N ALA A 950 27.19 -18.62 9.62
CA ALA A 950 26.60 -19.95 9.53
C ALA A 950 27.54 -20.97 8.84
N GLN A 951 28.15 -20.60 7.71
CA GLN A 951 29.12 -21.45 7.00
C GLN A 951 30.39 -21.72 7.84
N VAL A 952 30.92 -20.69 8.49
CA VAL A 952 32.10 -20.82 9.37
C VAL A 952 31.81 -21.75 10.54
N LYS A 953 30.61 -21.67 11.13
CA LYS A 953 30.20 -22.53 12.25
C LYS A 953 30.10 -24.01 11.86
N GLU A 954 29.71 -24.31 10.62
CA GLU A 954 29.70 -25.69 10.09
C GLU A 954 31.08 -26.16 9.59
N GLY A 955 32.09 -25.29 9.58
CA GLY A 955 33.45 -25.60 9.13
C GLY A 955 33.69 -25.42 7.62
N ASN A 956 32.73 -24.84 6.88
CA ASN A 956 32.77 -24.68 5.43
C ASN A 956 33.44 -23.36 5.01
N ILE A 957 34.75 -23.24 5.25
CA ILE A 957 35.52 -22.00 5.05
C ILE A 957 35.52 -21.54 3.57
N THR A 958 35.64 -22.47 2.63
CA THR A 958 35.65 -22.17 1.19
C THR A 958 34.35 -21.49 0.74
N ASN A 959 33.21 -21.96 1.24
CA ASN A 959 31.91 -21.36 0.97
C ASN A 959 31.75 -20.00 1.63
N ALA A 960 32.32 -19.80 2.83
CA ALA A 960 32.33 -18.49 3.49
C ALA A 960 33.09 -17.43 2.67
N VAL A 961 34.21 -17.82 2.04
CA VAL A 961 34.96 -16.93 1.13
C VAL A 961 34.18 -16.63 -0.15
N SER A 962 33.52 -17.65 -0.71
CA SER A 962 32.63 -17.47 -1.87
C SER A 962 31.50 -16.47 -1.57
N LEU A 963 30.92 -16.51 -0.38
CA LEU A 963 29.91 -15.54 0.05
C LEU A 963 30.46 -14.11 0.15
N LYS A 964 31.72 -13.92 0.58
CA LYS A 964 32.38 -12.60 0.54
C LYS A 964 32.51 -12.11 -0.91
N GLN A 965 32.89 -12.97 -1.85
CA GLN A 965 33.00 -12.60 -3.26
C GLN A 965 31.63 -12.29 -3.87
N GLU A 966 30.61 -13.07 -3.53
CA GLU A 966 29.22 -12.81 -3.90
C GLU A 966 28.77 -11.43 -3.37
N MET A 967 29.06 -11.11 -2.12
CA MET A 967 28.75 -9.80 -1.55
C MET A 967 29.32 -8.63 -2.38
N HIS A 968 30.55 -8.75 -2.89
CA HIS A 968 31.15 -7.75 -3.78
C HIS A 968 30.42 -7.65 -5.13
N SER A 969 29.98 -8.77 -5.71
CA SER A 969 29.25 -8.76 -6.99
C SER A 969 27.88 -8.07 -6.88
N TYR A 970 27.32 -8.00 -5.67
CA TYR A 970 26.12 -7.20 -5.36
C TYR A 970 26.42 -5.73 -5.02
N GLY A 971 27.68 -5.28 -5.12
CA GLY A 971 28.09 -3.91 -4.84
C GLY A 971 28.12 -3.56 -3.35
N LEU A 972 28.21 -4.57 -2.47
CA LEU A 972 28.35 -4.38 -1.03
C LEU A 972 29.82 -4.54 -0.63
N LEU A 973 30.32 -3.63 0.21
CA LEU A 973 31.69 -3.69 0.74
C LEU A 973 31.70 -4.45 2.08
N PRO A 974 32.61 -5.42 2.28
CA PRO A 974 32.79 -6.08 3.57
C PRO A 974 33.06 -5.07 4.69
N ASP A 975 32.51 -5.32 5.87
CA ASP A 975 32.77 -4.51 7.06
C ASP A 975 33.75 -5.21 8.02
N VAL A 976 34.10 -4.52 9.11
CA VAL A 976 34.97 -5.06 10.17
C VAL A 976 34.46 -6.41 10.68
N VAL A 977 33.13 -6.57 10.78
CA VAL A 977 32.51 -7.82 11.23
C VAL A 977 32.71 -8.95 10.21
N THR A 978 32.58 -8.67 8.92
CA THR A 978 32.86 -9.65 7.84
C THR A 978 34.29 -10.18 7.94
N TYR A 979 35.27 -9.30 8.08
CA TYR A 979 36.68 -9.69 8.20
C TYR A 979 36.97 -10.45 9.49
N ASN A 980 36.40 -10.02 10.62
CA ASN A 980 36.54 -10.72 11.90
C ASN A 980 36.03 -12.16 11.85
N LEU A 981 34.90 -12.40 11.16
CA LEU A 981 34.36 -13.74 10.96
C LEU A 981 35.32 -14.64 10.17
N LEU A 982 35.93 -14.12 9.10
CA LEU A 982 36.84 -14.88 8.24
C LEU A 982 38.22 -15.07 8.87
N ILE A 983 38.76 -14.05 9.54
CA ILE A 983 40.02 -14.12 10.30
C ILE A 983 39.88 -15.14 11.43
N GLY A 984 38.79 -15.09 12.19
CA GLY A 984 38.49 -16.08 13.23
C GLY A 984 38.39 -17.50 12.65
N ALA A 985 37.74 -17.66 11.49
CA ALA A 985 37.69 -18.95 10.78
C ALA A 985 39.09 -19.46 10.38
N ALA A 986 39.91 -18.59 9.79
CA ALA A 986 41.29 -18.89 9.39
C ALA A 986 42.15 -19.34 10.58
N CYS A 987 42.05 -18.61 11.69
CA CYS A 987 42.75 -18.90 12.94
C CYS A 987 42.33 -20.24 13.54
N ASN A 988 41.03 -20.56 13.55
CA ASN A 988 40.51 -21.83 14.05
C ASN A 988 40.97 -23.03 13.19
N SER A 989 41.20 -22.81 11.90
CA SER A 989 41.73 -23.81 10.97
C SER A 989 43.26 -23.84 10.88
N GLN A 990 43.94 -23.16 11.81
CA GLN A 990 45.40 -23.08 11.92
C GLN A 990 46.12 -22.45 10.72
N ASN A 991 45.40 -21.80 9.80
CA ASN A 991 45.96 -21.12 8.65
C ASN A 991 46.20 -19.63 8.95
N ILE A 992 47.26 -19.37 9.73
CA ILE A 992 47.62 -18.01 10.17
C ILE A 992 48.09 -17.12 9.00
N GLU A 993 48.72 -17.68 7.97
CA GLU A 993 49.15 -16.90 6.81
C GLU A 993 47.96 -16.29 6.08
N TRP A 994 46.89 -17.07 5.92
CA TRP A 994 45.65 -16.57 5.34
C TRP A 994 44.94 -15.54 6.24
N ALA A 995 44.99 -15.71 7.57
CA ALA A 995 44.46 -14.73 8.51
C ALA A 995 45.18 -13.36 8.41
N LEU A 996 46.51 -13.37 8.24
CA LEU A 996 47.30 -12.16 8.03
C LEU A 996 47.02 -11.50 6.67
N HIS A 997 46.85 -12.30 5.61
CA HIS A 997 46.44 -11.77 4.31
C HIS A 997 45.07 -11.07 4.38
N LEU A 998 44.11 -11.62 5.12
CA LEU A 998 42.81 -10.98 5.34
C LEU A 998 42.91 -9.67 6.13
N LEU A 999 43.87 -9.59 7.08
CA LEU A 999 44.16 -8.35 7.82
C LEU A 999 44.75 -7.27 6.91
N ASP A 1000 45.67 -7.64 6.02
CA ASP A 1000 46.26 -6.71 5.05
C ASP A 1000 45.20 -6.21 4.05
N GLU A 1001 44.33 -7.11 3.58
CA GLU A 1001 43.20 -6.76 2.72
C GLU A 1001 42.24 -5.77 3.40
N MET A 1002 41.93 -6.00 4.68
CA MET A 1002 41.08 -5.13 5.50
C MET A 1002 41.67 -3.71 5.62
N LEU A 1003 42.98 -3.61 5.88
CA LEU A 1003 43.69 -2.32 5.97
C LEU A 1003 43.73 -1.58 4.63
N MET A 1004 43.96 -2.30 3.52
CA MET A 1004 44.00 -1.72 2.17
C MET A 1004 42.66 -1.10 1.74
N LEU A 1005 41.55 -1.63 2.24
CA LEU A 1005 40.20 -1.11 1.99
C LEU A 1005 39.77 -0.03 3.00
N GLY A 1006 40.66 0.38 3.90
CA GLY A 1006 40.38 1.43 4.89
C GLY A 1006 39.49 0.99 6.06
N CYS A 1007 39.38 -0.32 6.31
CA CYS A 1007 38.72 -0.84 7.50
C CYS A 1007 39.74 -0.97 8.64
N GLU A 1008 39.56 -0.22 9.73
CA GLU A 1008 40.48 -0.29 10.87
C GLU A 1008 40.23 -1.52 11.75
N PRO A 1009 41.27 -2.31 12.09
CA PRO A 1009 41.15 -3.47 12.99
C PRO A 1009 40.61 -3.09 14.37
N ASP A 1010 39.64 -3.86 14.86
CA ASP A 1010 39.06 -3.67 16.19
C ASP A 1010 39.65 -4.63 17.23
N ILE A 1011 39.17 -4.53 18.47
CA ILE A 1011 39.61 -5.40 19.58
C ILE A 1011 39.37 -6.87 19.22
N ILE A 1012 38.28 -7.18 18.53
CA ILE A 1012 37.89 -8.55 18.15
C ILE A 1012 38.88 -9.09 17.11
N THR A 1013 39.28 -8.28 16.12
CA THR A 1013 40.29 -8.65 15.10
C THR A 1013 41.58 -9.15 15.74
N TYR A 1014 42.16 -8.35 16.64
CA TYR A 1014 43.40 -8.71 17.31
C TYR A 1014 43.22 -9.88 18.28
N THR A 1015 42.06 -9.97 18.96
CA THR A 1015 41.75 -11.09 19.85
C THR A 1015 41.73 -12.42 19.11
N GLU A 1016 41.12 -12.47 17.93
CA GLU A 1016 41.08 -13.68 17.11
C GLU A 1016 42.46 -14.05 16.54
N LEU A 1017 43.29 -13.08 16.16
CA LEU A 1017 44.69 -13.32 15.77
C LEU A 1017 45.55 -13.84 16.93
N ILE A 1018 45.44 -13.24 18.12
CA ILE A 1018 46.11 -13.72 19.34
C ILE A 1018 45.70 -15.16 19.63
N ARG A 1019 44.39 -15.47 19.54
CA ARG A 1019 43.87 -16.84 19.67
C ARG A 1019 44.51 -17.78 18.65
N GLY A 1020 44.55 -17.39 17.37
CA GLY A 1020 45.17 -18.17 16.30
C GLY A 1020 46.65 -18.47 16.54
N HIS A 1021 47.45 -17.45 16.89
CA HIS A 1021 48.87 -17.62 17.22
C HIS A 1021 49.07 -18.51 18.46
N CYS A 1022 48.19 -18.41 19.47
CA CYS A 1022 48.20 -19.33 20.61
C CYS A 1022 47.88 -20.78 20.21
N ILE A 1023 47.01 -21.01 19.23
CA ILE A 1023 46.69 -22.37 18.73
C ILE A 1023 47.92 -22.96 18.02
N LYS A 1024 48.65 -22.17 17.22
CA LYS A 1024 49.86 -22.58 16.47
C LYS A 1024 51.16 -22.60 17.31
N ASP A 1025 51.07 -22.37 18.62
CA ASP A 1025 52.21 -22.29 19.56
C ASP A 1025 53.20 -21.11 19.33
N ASN A 1026 52.79 -20.10 18.55
CA ASN A 1026 53.58 -18.90 18.25
C ASN A 1026 53.39 -17.81 19.32
N MET A 1027 53.91 -18.07 20.52
CA MET A 1027 53.64 -17.21 21.69
C MET A 1027 54.31 -15.82 21.63
N LYS A 1028 55.43 -15.66 20.91
CA LYS A 1028 56.13 -14.38 20.80
C LYS A 1028 55.29 -13.37 20.01
N GLU A 1029 54.73 -13.83 18.90
CA GLU A 1029 53.88 -13.06 18.02
C GLU A 1029 52.54 -12.71 18.70
N ALA A 1030 52.00 -13.61 19.53
CA ALA A 1030 50.80 -13.33 20.31
C ALA A 1030 51.00 -12.23 21.38
N GLU A 1031 52.15 -12.22 22.07
CA GLU A 1031 52.52 -11.15 23.01
C GLU A 1031 52.75 -9.81 22.29
N GLU A 1032 53.36 -9.86 21.10
CA GLU A 1032 53.61 -8.68 20.27
C GLU A 1032 52.32 -8.04 19.76
N LEU A 1033 51.32 -8.85 19.36
CA LEU A 1033 49.99 -8.35 18.99
C LEU A 1033 49.29 -7.68 20.18
N LEU A 1034 49.37 -8.26 21.39
CA LEU A 1034 48.83 -7.62 22.59
C LEU A 1034 49.53 -6.28 22.87
N ARG A 1035 50.86 -6.19 22.67
CA ARG A 1035 51.62 -4.95 22.81
C ARG A 1035 51.19 -3.89 21.78
N LYS A 1036 50.95 -4.30 20.54
CA LYS A 1036 50.40 -3.41 19.49
C LYS A 1036 49.03 -2.84 19.89
N MET A 1037 48.14 -3.66 20.46
CA MET A 1037 46.85 -3.19 20.99
C MET A 1037 46.99 -2.17 22.12
N HIS A 1038 48.05 -2.24 22.93
CA HIS A 1038 48.32 -1.24 23.97
C HIS A 1038 48.79 0.07 23.36
N ASN A 1039 49.70 0.00 22.39
CA ASN A 1039 50.29 1.18 21.76
C ASN A 1039 49.29 1.95 20.88
N SER A 1040 48.24 1.29 20.39
CA SER A 1040 47.17 1.93 19.61
C SER A 1040 46.12 2.67 20.47
N GLY A 1041 46.25 2.66 21.81
CA GLY A 1041 45.34 3.38 22.70
C GLY A 1041 43.92 2.78 22.81
N MET A 1042 43.72 1.54 22.33
CA MET A 1042 42.41 0.90 22.32
C MET A 1042 41.97 0.46 23.74
N PRO A 1043 40.67 0.54 24.08
CA PRO A 1043 40.14 0.06 25.35
C PRO A 1043 40.08 -1.47 25.40
N ILE A 1044 41.23 -2.15 25.58
CA ILE A 1044 41.33 -3.62 25.65
C ILE A 1044 40.46 -4.18 26.80
N ASP A 1045 39.64 -5.19 26.52
CA ASP A 1045 38.83 -5.89 27.50
C ASP A 1045 39.61 -7.04 28.18
N ASP A 1046 38.94 -7.88 28.98
CA ASP A 1046 39.59 -8.98 29.68
C ASP A 1046 39.81 -10.25 28.85
N VAL A 1047 39.32 -10.29 27.61
CA VAL A 1047 39.28 -11.50 26.78
C VAL A 1047 40.68 -11.90 26.24
N PRO A 1048 41.49 -11.00 25.65
CA PRO A 1048 42.85 -11.31 25.21
C PRO A 1048 43.74 -11.87 26.32
N TYR A 1049 43.67 -11.28 27.53
CA TYR A 1049 44.44 -11.74 28.68
C TYR A 1049 44.03 -13.15 29.12
N LYS A 1050 42.72 -13.44 29.19
CA LYS A 1050 42.21 -14.78 29.50
C LYS A 1050 42.70 -15.83 28.50
N ILE A 1051 42.75 -15.51 27.21
CA ILE A 1051 43.22 -16.42 26.16
C ILE A 1051 44.71 -16.77 26.36
N LEU A 1052 45.56 -15.75 26.57
CA LEU A 1052 46.99 -15.94 26.80
C LEU A 1052 47.29 -16.68 28.11
N VAL A 1053 46.61 -16.31 29.20
CA VAL A 1053 46.72 -17.00 30.50
C VAL A 1053 46.33 -18.47 30.36
N LYS A 1054 45.20 -18.78 29.69
CA LYS A 1054 44.78 -20.17 29.45
C LYS A 1054 45.82 -20.97 28.69
N LYS A 1055 46.49 -20.36 27.70
CA LYS A 1055 47.55 -21.04 26.93
C LYS A 1055 48.82 -21.21 27.77
N TYR A 1056 49.27 -20.20 28.51
CA TYR A 1056 50.45 -20.32 29.38
C TYR A 1056 50.27 -21.33 30.52
N CYS A 1057 49.05 -21.46 31.06
CA CYS A 1057 48.69 -22.53 31.98
C CYS A 1057 48.86 -23.92 31.32
N LYS A 1058 48.40 -24.09 30.07
CA LYS A 1058 48.59 -25.35 29.32
C LYS A 1058 50.07 -25.65 29.04
N MET A 1059 50.89 -24.62 28.84
CA MET A 1059 52.35 -24.75 28.63
C MET A 1059 53.15 -24.92 29.92
N ARG A 1060 52.50 -24.93 31.10
CA ARG A 1060 53.12 -25.04 32.44
C ARG A 1060 54.16 -23.95 32.74
N LYS A 1061 53.89 -22.70 32.34
CA LYS A 1061 54.75 -21.53 32.62
C LYS A 1061 54.08 -20.56 33.61
N PRO A 1062 54.11 -20.83 34.93
CA PRO A 1062 53.37 -20.04 35.92
C PRO A 1062 53.89 -18.60 36.06
N ASP A 1063 55.19 -18.36 35.91
CA ASP A 1063 55.79 -17.02 36.04
C ASP A 1063 55.19 -16.04 35.03
N LYS A 1064 55.07 -16.47 33.77
CA LYS A 1064 54.43 -15.69 32.71
C LYS A 1064 52.93 -15.45 32.93
N VAL A 1065 52.24 -16.38 33.60
CA VAL A 1065 50.82 -16.20 33.97
C VAL A 1065 50.69 -15.10 35.00
N PHE A 1066 51.57 -15.11 36.01
CA PHE A 1066 51.58 -14.11 37.07
C PHE A 1066 51.89 -12.71 36.53
N ASP A 1067 52.87 -12.58 35.63
CA ASP A 1067 53.21 -11.31 34.98
C ASP A 1067 52.04 -10.74 34.16
N LEU A 1068 51.34 -11.58 33.40
CA LEU A 1068 50.19 -11.15 32.59
C LEU A 1068 49.01 -10.72 33.48
N TYR A 1069 48.79 -11.45 34.59
CA TYR A 1069 47.73 -11.14 35.56
C TYR A 1069 48.01 -9.83 36.31
N TYR A 1070 49.27 -9.59 36.69
CA TYR A 1070 49.68 -8.34 37.35
C TYR A 1070 49.43 -7.13 36.44
N LYS A 1071 49.87 -7.21 35.17
CA LYS A 1071 49.60 -6.17 34.15
C LYS A 1071 48.12 -5.91 33.92
N TRP A 1072 47.29 -6.95 33.98
CA TRP A 1072 45.83 -6.81 33.86
C TRP A 1072 45.21 -6.11 35.09
N MET A 1073 45.71 -6.39 36.30
CA MET A 1073 45.21 -5.83 37.56
C MET A 1073 45.57 -4.36 37.78
N GLU A 1074 46.78 -3.92 37.40
CA GLU A 1074 47.18 -2.51 37.48
C GLU A 1074 46.24 -1.62 36.66
N ARG A 1075 45.75 -2.11 35.52
CA ARG A 1075 44.85 -1.37 34.64
C ARG A 1075 43.41 -1.24 35.14
N LYS A 1076 42.91 -2.18 35.94
CA LYS A 1076 41.58 -2.05 36.57
C LYS A 1076 41.54 -0.96 37.66
N ARG A 1077 42.70 -0.51 38.12
CA ARG A 1077 42.86 0.49 39.19
C ARG A 1077 43.14 1.90 38.66
N ALA A 1078 43.53 2.05 37.39
CA ALA A 1078 43.69 3.31 36.68
C ALA A 1078 42.42 3.64 35.89
#